data_AF-A0A3P9CYH5-F1
#
_entry.id   AF-A0A3P9CYH5-F1
#
_cell.length_a   1.000
_cell.length_b   1.000
_cell.length_c   1.000
_cell.angle_alpha   90.00
_cell.angle_beta   90.00
_cell.angle_gamma   90.00
#
_symmetry.space_group_name_H-M   'P 1'
#
loop_
_entity.id
_entity.type
_entity.pdbx_description
1 polymer ?
#
loop_
_entity_poly.entity_id
_entity_poly.type
_entity_poly.pdbx_seq_one_letter_code
_entity_poly.pdbx_strand_id
1 'polypeptide(L)'
;MGEVVLPRRMFLWCMAVIYLTAFVSLYVQIPGLYGNEGLLPARWQLRYSGKPLVEQLLSSPTLLWLGPRLGLDTHTAMELLCLIGAALSLAATLVEAFRDSVVFFCLWVLYLSMYEVGQVFLYFQWDNLLLETGFLCILVAPLTLIGGSRGVREHDRVTFWLTRWLLFRLMFASGVVKLTSRCPTWWGLTALTYHYETQCIPTPLAWFAHQLPVCWQKLSVVGAFVIEIAVPFLFFSPLRRLRLGAFYLQVLLQVFIILSGNYNFFNLLTVTLCLSLLDDRHVYFWLRKAYKTDNGNDDSKLWSWLCYLLELVVWALLIVGTIICFDLHLDTAKKGISSRTAFTYHQFNLFLKTVTIPCIWIGVLSLTWEMVTSLFRCACVSGFFKRFWGTVQWTVFAGAAASMFAVSLVPFTFIEYDSNSRLWPGVRQAYEMVDRYQVVNSYGLFRRMTGVGGRPEVVIEGSSDGVTWTEIEFMYKPGNLSAPPPVLTPHQPRLDWQMWFAALGPNTQSPWFTSLMYRLLQGKRDVVELIQSDVSQYPFHQQPPAYLRAHRYRYWFTESKADGSFPERWWRRVYDEEFYPIVHLGNSFLEGMLNQYGLKDKSPPRRLSNTTVAQAVRWVRSQVRGVPAHTLIWTLIACSATFCLLQGLRHKSKDAEKPSDAHKATATDRTENAADGSSSDHREKSDEQQADEEADKEADSEDEVEEEGEEENEVDEEDEDEERIEKR
;
A
#
# COMPACT_ATOMS: atom_id res chain seq x y z
N MET A 1 -8.04 6.10 -24.25
CA MET A 1 -6.67 5.90 -23.69
C MET A 1 -5.93 4.79 -24.45
N GLY A 2 -4.67 4.48 -24.11
CA GLY A 2 -3.98 3.27 -24.57
C GLY A 2 -4.53 2.00 -23.92
N GLU A 3 -3.93 0.84 -24.19
CA GLU A 3 -4.23 -0.39 -23.44
C GLU A 3 -3.56 -0.36 -22.06
N VAL A 4 -4.11 -1.10 -21.09
CA VAL A 4 -3.76 -1.00 -19.65
C VAL A 4 -3.58 -2.37 -18.98
N VAL A 5 -3.27 -3.41 -19.76
CA VAL A 5 -3.17 -4.79 -19.26
C VAL A 5 -1.94 -4.97 -18.36
N LEU A 6 -0.79 -4.40 -18.75
CA LEU A 6 0.47 -4.49 -18.01
C LEU A 6 0.49 -3.58 -16.77
N PRO A 7 0.11 -2.28 -16.82
CA PRO A 7 -0.06 -1.46 -15.61
C PRO A 7 -1.02 -2.09 -14.60
N ARG A 8 -2.10 -2.76 -15.05
CA ARG A 8 -3.02 -3.47 -14.16
C ARG A 8 -2.38 -4.69 -13.50
N ARG A 9 -1.66 -5.53 -14.24
CA ARG A 9 -0.91 -6.67 -13.66
C ARG A 9 0.15 -6.21 -12.67
N MET A 10 0.85 -5.11 -12.97
CA MET A 10 1.81 -4.49 -12.05
C MET A 10 1.12 -3.95 -10.79
N PHE A 11 0.00 -3.24 -10.94
CA PHE A 11 -0.80 -2.71 -9.82
C PHE A 11 -1.22 -3.82 -8.85
N LEU A 12 -1.80 -4.91 -9.36
CA LEU A 12 -2.22 -6.05 -8.53
C LEU A 12 -1.03 -6.75 -7.84
N TRP A 13 0.13 -6.85 -8.51
CA TRP A 13 1.34 -7.39 -7.88
C TRP A 13 1.88 -6.49 -6.77
N CYS A 14 1.98 -5.18 -7.00
CA CYS A 14 2.40 -4.22 -5.95
C CYS A 14 1.44 -4.24 -4.76
N MET A 15 0.13 -4.35 -5.00
CA MET A 15 -0.88 -4.48 -3.93
C MET A 15 -0.73 -5.77 -3.13
N ALA A 16 -0.33 -6.89 -3.76
CA ALA A 16 -0.02 -8.12 -3.03
C ALA A 16 1.20 -7.93 -2.09
N VAL A 17 2.28 -7.29 -2.56
CA VAL A 17 3.47 -6.98 -1.73
C VAL A 17 3.14 -6.01 -0.59
N ILE A 18 2.24 -5.05 -0.81
CA ILE A 18 1.76 -4.12 0.22
C ILE A 18 0.89 -4.84 1.26
N TYR A 19 0.00 -5.75 0.85
CA TYR A 19 -0.77 -6.58 1.80
C TYR A 19 0.15 -7.47 2.65
N LEU A 20 1.14 -8.12 2.02
CA LEU A 20 2.14 -8.93 2.72
C LEU A 20 2.87 -8.10 3.78
N THR A 21 3.35 -6.92 3.39
CA THR A 21 3.95 -5.93 4.29
C THR A 21 3.03 -5.58 5.46
N ALA A 22 1.77 -5.21 5.17
CA ALA A 22 0.84 -4.73 6.19
C ALA A 22 0.45 -5.83 7.19
N PHE A 23 0.19 -7.05 6.72
CA PHE A 23 -0.12 -8.20 7.58
C PHE A 23 1.08 -8.64 8.42
N VAL A 24 2.30 -8.72 7.86
CA VAL A 24 3.50 -9.08 8.63
C VAL A 24 3.87 -7.99 9.64
N SER A 25 3.80 -6.72 9.23
CA SER A 25 4.03 -5.56 10.10
C SER A 25 3.07 -5.54 11.30
N LEU A 26 1.80 -5.86 11.06
CA LEU A 26 0.78 -5.97 12.11
C LEU A 26 1.01 -7.20 12.99
N TYR A 27 1.26 -8.37 12.38
CA TYR A 27 1.46 -9.65 13.07
C TYR A 27 2.52 -9.57 14.18
N VAL A 28 3.69 -8.98 13.92
CA VAL A 28 4.75 -8.90 14.94
C VAL A 28 4.28 -8.17 16.21
N GLN A 29 3.41 -7.17 16.08
CA GLN A 29 2.97 -6.30 17.18
C GLN A 29 1.69 -6.76 17.91
N ILE A 30 0.95 -7.76 17.40
CA ILE A 30 -0.33 -8.20 18.00
C ILE A 30 -0.23 -8.54 19.50
N PRO A 31 0.79 -9.29 19.99
CA PRO A 31 0.84 -9.69 21.40
C PRO A 31 0.90 -8.49 22.36
N GLY A 32 1.78 -7.53 22.09
CA GLY A 32 1.92 -6.33 22.91
C GLY A 32 0.79 -5.32 22.77
N LEU A 33 0.23 -5.14 21.57
CA LEU A 33 -0.85 -4.16 21.34
C LEU A 33 -2.20 -4.69 21.82
N TYR A 34 -2.55 -5.92 21.44
CA TYR A 34 -3.91 -6.47 21.49
C TYR A 34 -4.05 -7.80 22.26
N GLY A 35 -2.93 -8.39 22.69
CA GLY A 35 -2.94 -9.58 23.54
C GLY A 35 -3.60 -9.34 24.90
N ASN A 36 -3.93 -10.40 25.64
CA ASN A 36 -4.62 -10.29 26.93
C ASN A 36 -3.84 -9.48 27.98
N GLU A 37 -2.51 -9.50 27.88
CA GLU A 37 -1.58 -8.73 28.71
C GLU A 37 -1.01 -7.48 28.02
N GLY A 38 -1.52 -7.16 26.83
CA GLY A 38 -1.11 -6.01 26.03
C GLY A 38 -1.71 -4.67 26.48
N LEU A 39 -1.46 -3.64 25.66
CA LEU A 39 -1.85 -2.25 25.89
C LEU A 39 -3.37 -2.04 25.82
N LEU A 40 -4.02 -2.53 24.76
CA LEU A 40 -5.47 -2.45 24.53
C LEU A 40 -6.01 -3.81 24.05
N PRO A 41 -6.17 -4.79 24.96
CA PRO A 41 -6.63 -6.14 24.63
C PRO A 41 -7.89 -6.14 23.74
N ALA A 42 -7.79 -6.77 22.57
CA ALA A 42 -8.84 -6.77 21.55
C ALA A 42 -10.19 -7.34 22.05
N ARG A 43 -10.14 -8.25 23.03
CA ARG A 43 -11.33 -8.81 23.70
C ARG A 43 -12.24 -7.76 24.34
N TRP A 44 -11.76 -6.54 24.57
CA TRP A 44 -12.56 -5.45 25.15
C TRP A 44 -13.60 -4.87 24.20
N GLN A 45 -13.36 -4.97 22.88
CA GLN A 45 -14.30 -4.56 21.82
C GLN A 45 -15.30 -5.69 21.50
N LEU A 46 -14.82 -6.94 21.43
CA LEU A 46 -15.62 -8.13 21.08
C LEU A 46 -16.48 -8.66 22.24
N ARG A 47 -17.26 -7.79 22.88
CA ARG A 47 -18.14 -8.16 24.00
C ARG A 47 -19.35 -8.94 23.47
N TYR A 48 -19.35 -10.25 23.70
CA TYR A 48 -20.42 -11.15 23.25
C TYR A 48 -21.78 -10.75 23.86
N SER A 49 -22.63 -10.14 23.04
CA SER A 49 -23.87 -9.48 23.47
C SER A 49 -25.12 -10.36 23.33
N GLY A 50 -24.96 -11.69 23.29
CA GLY A 50 -26.06 -12.66 23.11
C GLY A 50 -26.71 -12.72 21.72
N LYS A 51 -26.56 -11.64 20.93
CA LYS A 51 -27.08 -11.47 19.56
C LYS A 51 -26.65 -12.58 18.59
N PRO A 52 -27.46 -12.94 17.58
CA PRO A 52 -27.07 -13.90 16.55
C PRO A 52 -25.88 -13.39 15.72
N LEU A 53 -25.05 -14.32 15.21
CA LEU A 53 -23.80 -14.01 14.50
C LEU A 53 -23.99 -13.04 13.31
N VAL A 54 -25.10 -13.17 12.57
CA VAL A 54 -25.39 -12.29 11.42
C VAL A 54 -25.60 -10.84 11.88
N GLU A 55 -26.27 -10.62 13.00
CA GLU A 55 -26.44 -9.28 13.56
C GLU A 55 -25.11 -8.71 14.08
N GLN A 56 -24.27 -9.56 14.71
CA GLN A 56 -22.92 -9.17 15.15
C GLN A 56 -22.02 -8.75 13.97
N LEU A 57 -22.09 -9.47 12.84
CA LEU A 57 -21.38 -9.13 11.60
C LEU A 57 -21.91 -7.84 10.94
N LEU A 58 -23.23 -7.61 10.96
CA LEU A 58 -23.84 -6.39 10.41
C LEU A 58 -23.60 -5.15 11.30
N SER A 59 -23.44 -5.34 12.62
CA SER A 59 -23.03 -4.26 13.52
C SER A 59 -21.53 -3.96 13.48
N SER A 60 -20.70 -4.99 13.23
CA SER A 60 -19.24 -4.93 13.27
C SER A 60 -18.65 -5.99 12.30
N PRO A 61 -18.21 -5.62 11.09
CA PRO A 61 -17.83 -6.55 10.02
C PRO A 61 -16.46 -7.21 10.25
N THR A 62 -16.37 -8.08 11.26
CA THR A 62 -15.13 -8.81 11.60
C THR A 62 -15.31 -10.31 11.71
N LEU A 63 -14.40 -11.06 11.07
CA LEU A 63 -14.28 -12.52 11.18
C LEU A 63 -13.87 -12.98 12.59
N LEU A 64 -13.41 -12.08 13.48
CA LEU A 64 -12.98 -12.45 14.83
C LEU A 64 -14.12 -13.02 15.69
N TRP A 65 -15.39 -12.74 15.37
CA TRP A 65 -16.56 -13.41 15.96
C TRP A 65 -16.58 -14.94 15.71
N LEU A 66 -15.86 -15.45 14.70
CA LEU A 66 -15.71 -16.89 14.43
C LEU A 66 -14.60 -17.55 15.26
N GLY A 67 -13.60 -16.80 15.73
CA GLY A 67 -12.54 -17.31 16.61
C GLY A 67 -13.08 -18.12 17.81
N PRO A 68 -14.08 -17.60 18.55
CA PRO A 68 -14.83 -18.32 19.57
C PRO A 68 -15.39 -19.70 19.22
N ARG A 69 -15.70 -19.96 17.93
CA ARG A 69 -16.23 -21.24 17.42
C ARG A 69 -15.12 -22.21 17.01
N LEU A 70 -14.00 -21.68 16.52
CA LEU A 70 -12.75 -22.42 16.27
C LEU A 70 -12.00 -22.78 17.57
N GLY A 71 -12.59 -22.45 18.73
CA GLY A 71 -11.95 -22.61 20.03
C GLY A 71 -10.74 -21.69 20.22
N LEU A 72 -10.57 -20.64 19.42
CA LEU A 72 -9.45 -19.70 19.53
C LEU A 72 -9.79 -18.57 20.51
N ASP A 73 -8.76 -18.10 21.23
CA ASP A 73 -8.85 -16.82 21.94
C ASP A 73 -8.62 -15.64 20.97
N THR A 74 -9.09 -14.44 21.35
CA THR A 74 -9.14 -13.27 20.45
C THR A 74 -7.78 -12.94 19.85
N HIS A 75 -6.71 -12.93 20.66
CA HIS A 75 -5.37 -12.62 20.18
C HIS A 75 -4.85 -13.68 19.19
N THR A 76 -5.04 -14.97 19.49
CA THR A 76 -4.61 -16.07 18.61
C THR A 76 -5.41 -16.10 17.31
N ALA A 77 -6.69 -15.69 17.34
CA ALA A 77 -7.50 -15.50 16.15
C ALA A 77 -6.96 -14.34 15.29
N MET A 78 -6.62 -13.19 15.88
CA MET A 78 -5.99 -12.06 15.19
C MET A 78 -4.64 -12.44 14.54
N GLU A 79 -3.82 -13.20 15.27
CA GLU A 79 -2.57 -13.78 14.72
C GLU A 79 -2.84 -14.69 13.52
N LEU A 80 -3.81 -15.60 13.62
CA LEU A 80 -4.20 -16.50 12.54
C LEU A 80 -4.70 -15.74 11.30
N LEU A 81 -5.57 -14.74 11.46
CA LEU A 81 -6.04 -13.92 10.33
C LEU A 81 -4.88 -13.22 9.62
N CYS A 82 -3.88 -12.73 10.37
CA CYS A 82 -2.69 -12.11 9.78
C CYS A 82 -1.75 -13.11 9.10
N LEU A 83 -1.60 -14.33 9.64
CA LEU A 83 -0.83 -15.39 8.99
C LEU A 83 -1.51 -15.87 7.69
N ILE A 84 -2.84 -16.01 7.67
CA ILE A 84 -3.60 -16.32 6.45
C ILE A 84 -3.47 -15.16 5.43
N GLY A 85 -3.58 -13.91 5.90
CA GLY A 85 -3.38 -12.72 5.06
C GLY A 85 -1.99 -12.66 4.44
N ALA A 86 -0.94 -12.93 5.23
CA ALA A 86 0.44 -13.02 4.76
C ALA A 86 0.65 -14.18 3.77
N ALA A 87 0.08 -15.37 4.02
CA ALA A 87 0.18 -16.51 3.12
C ALA A 87 -0.52 -16.26 1.76
N LEU A 88 -1.73 -15.70 1.77
CA LEU A 88 -2.48 -15.36 0.55
C LEU A 88 -1.79 -14.26 -0.27
N SER A 89 -1.25 -13.23 0.40
CA SER A 89 -0.55 -12.13 -0.27
C SER A 89 0.83 -12.55 -0.78
N LEU A 90 1.53 -13.45 -0.09
CA LEU A 90 2.74 -14.10 -0.60
C LEU A 90 2.40 -14.96 -1.84
N ALA A 91 1.34 -15.78 -1.80
CA ALA A 91 0.90 -16.57 -2.95
C ALA A 91 0.56 -15.69 -4.17
N ALA A 92 -0.18 -14.60 -3.97
CA ALA A 92 -0.48 -13.61 -5.01
C ALA A 92 0.77 -12.84 -5.51
N THR A 93 1.78 -12.65 -4.66
CA THR A 93 3.07 -12.08 -5.05
C THR A 93 3.81 -13.04 -5.98
N LEU A 94 4.01 -14.28 -5.56
CA LEU A 94 4.81 -15.30 -6.25
C LEU A 94 4.15 -15.87 -7.51
N VAL A 95 2.82 -15.99 -7.53
CA VAL A 95 2.08 -16.74 -8.56
C VAL A 95 0.95 -15.87 -9.13
N GLU A 96 1.00 -15.58 -10.44
CA GLU A 96 -0.01 -14.72 -11.11
C GLU A 96 -1.45 -15.27 -11.01
N ALA A 97 -1.62 -16.59 -10.90
CA ALA A 97 -2.93 -17.23 -10.73
C ALA A 97 -3.67 -16.81 -9.44
N PHE A 98 -2.95 -16.37 -8.40
CA PHE A 98 -3.54 -15.92 -7.14
C PHE A 98 -3.84 -14.41 -7.12
N ARG A 99 -3.58 -13.68 -8.20
CA ARG A 99 -3.92 -12.24 -8.35
C ARG A 99 -5.38 -12.05 -8.78
N ASP A 100 -6.27 -12.78 -8.12
CA ASP A 100 -7.70 -12.90 -8.43
C ASP A 100 -8.55 -12.02 -7.52
N SER A 101 -9.66 -11.51 -8.05
CA SER A 101 -10.71 -10.81 -7.30
C SER A 101 -11.14 -11.49 -6.00
N VAL A 102 -11.23 -12.83 -5.97
CA VAL A 102 -11.60 -13.60 -4.78
C VAL A 102 -10.49 -13.53 -3.71
N VAL A 103 -9.22 -13.60 -4.13
CA VAL A 103 -8.08 -13.49 -3.21
C VAL A 103 -7.98 -12.07 -2.66
N PHE A 104 -8.19 -11.03 -3.48
CA PHE A 104 -8.24 -9.65 -2.99
C PHE A 104 -9.44 -9.38 -2.08
N PHE A 105 -10.60 -9.99 -2.33
CA PHE A 105 -11.74 -9.92 -1.39
C PHE A 105 -11.39 -10.56 -0.05
N CYS A 106 -10.77 -11.75 -0.04
CA CYS A 106 -10.30 -12.39 1.20
C CYS A 106 -9.27 -11.52 1.94
N LEU A 107 -8.27 -10.98 1.25
CA LEU A 107 -7.27 -10.06 1.83
C LEU A 107 -7.92 -8.80 2.43
N TRP A 108 -8.90 -8.23 1.74
CA TRP A 108 -9.65 -7.06 2.22
C TRP A 108 -10.50 -7.37 3.46
N VAL A 109 -11.29 -8.46 3.46
CA VAL A 109 -12.09 -8.87 4.63
C VAL A 109 -11.20 -9.22 5.83
N LEU A 110 -10.06 -9.88 5.61
CA LEU A 110 -9.08 -10.18 6.65
C LEU A 110 -8.51 -8.89 7.28
N TYR A 111 -8.25 -7.87 6.48
CA TYR A 111 -7.73 -6.58 6.97
C TYR A 111 -8.81 -5.76 7.69
N LEU A 112 -10.02 -5.67 7.13
CA LEU A 112 -11.17 -5.01 7.77
C LEU A 112 -11.49 -5.65 9.13
N SER A 113 -11.44 -6.99 9.21
CA SER A 113 -11.65 -7.74 10.45
C SER A 113 -10.69 -7.35 11.58
N MET A 114 -9.46 -6.96 11.23
CA MET A 114 -8.46 -6.46 12.17
C MET A 114 -8.68 -4.99 12.50
N TYR A 115 -9.00 -4.16 11.50
CA TYR A 115 -9.25 -2.73 11.62
C TYR A 115 -10.35 -2.41 12.64
N GLU A 116 -11.52 -3.05 12.52
CA GLU A 116 -12.69 -2.86 13.39
C GLU A 116 -12.40 -3.05 14.89
N VAL A 117 -11.42 -3.90 15.22
CA VAL A 117 -11.07 -4.26 16.61
C VAL A 117 -9.77 -3.57 17.08
N GLY A 118 -9.03 -2.95 16.14
CA GLY A 118 -7.68 -2.43 16.33
C GLY A 118 -7.57 -1.05 16.97
N GLN A 119 -8.69 -0.33 17.18
CA GLN A 119 -8.74 0.90 17.97
C GLN A 119 -7.72 1.97 17.47
N VAL A 120 -7.16 2.78 18.37
CA VAL A 120 -6.20 3.85 18.05
C VAL A 120 -4.94 3.36 17.32
N PHE A 121 -4.57 2.08 17.48
CA PHE A 121 -3.38 1.52 16.85
C PHE A 121 -3.61 1.06 15.40
N LEU A 122 -4.85 1.10 14.88
CA LEU A 122 -5.19 0.69 13.50
C LEU A 122 -6.02 1.72 12.72
N TYR A 123 -6.37 2.84 13.33
CA TYR A 123 -7.16 3.92 12.71
C TYR A 123 -6.25 5.03 12.11
N PHE A 124 -5.36 4.66 11.18
CA PHE A 124 -4.45 5.61 10.51
C PHE A 124 -4.76 5.74 9.01
N GLN A 125 -4.55 6.92 8.41
CA GLN A 125 -4.97 7.22 7.03
C GLN A 125 -4.38 6.30 5.94
N TRP A 126 -3.29 5.57 6.21
CA TRP A 126 -2.76 4.54 5.31
C TRP A 126 -3.44 3.17 5.47
N ASP A 127 -3.95 2.84 6.67
CA ASP A 127 -4.82 1.68 6.90
C ASP A 127 -6.16 1.89 6.17
N ASN A 128 -6.74 3.10 6.26
CA ASN A 128 -7.88 3.55 5.44
C ASN A 128 -7.60 3.46 3.93
N LEU A 129 -6.45 3.97 3.47
CA LEU A 129 -6.07 3.92 2.04
C LEU A 129 -5.88 2.47 1.55
N LEU A 130 -5.38 1.56 2.41
CA LEU A 130 -5.26 0.14 2.10
C LEU A 130 -6.64 -0.53 1.98
N LEU A 131 -7.60 -0.18 2.84
CA LEU A 131 -8.97 -0.69 2.74
C LEU A 131 -9.69 -0.20 1.47
N GLU A 132 -9.61 1.08 1.14
CA GLU A 132 -10.22 1.62 -0.07
C GLU A 132 -9.53 1.13 -1.37
N THR A 133 -8.19 1.14 -1.41
CA THR A 133 -7.45 0.60 -2.57
C THR A 133 -7.64 -0.92 -2.69
N GLY A 134 -7.73 -1.61 -1.56
CA GLY A 134 -8.01 -3.05 -1.47
C GLY A 134 -9.39 -3.41 -2.03
N PHE A 135 -10.42 -2.63 -1.69
CA PHE A 135 -11.75 -2.79 -2.28
C PHE A 135 -11.73 -2.59 -3.81
N LEU A 136 -11.01 -1.58 -4.28
CA LEU A 136 -10.81 -1.38 -5.73
C LEU A 136 -10.05 -2.56 -6.40
N CYS A 137 -9.16 -3.25 -5.69
CA CYS A 137 -8.51 -4.45 -6.24
C CYS A 137 -9.50 -5.57 -6.55
N ILE A 138 -10.61 -5.69 -5.82
CA ILE A 138 -11.67 -6.67 -6.10
C ILE A 138 -12.31 -6.41 -7.48
N LEU A 139 -12.50 -5.13 -7.82
CA LEU A 139 -13.08 -4.70 -9.11
C LEU A 139 -12.07 -4.68 -10.26
N VAL A 140 -10.78 -4.53 -9.96
CA VAL A 140 -9.68 -4.42 -10.95
C VAL A 140 -9.04 -5.78 -11.26
N ALA A 141 -9.09 -6.74 -10.33
CA ALA A 141 -8.59 -8.09 -10.53
C ALA A 141 -9.55 -8.95 -11.36
N PRO A 142 -9.04 -9.86 -12.21
CA PRO A 142 -9.88 -10.76 -12.96
C PRO A 142 -10.47 -11.85 -12.03
N LEU A 143 -11.76 -12.14 -12.19
CA LEU A 143 -12.35 -13.41 -11.74
C LEU A 143 -11.81 -14.53 -12.64
N THR A 144 -11.00 -15.44 -12.12
CA THR A 144 -10.40 -16.56 -12.87
C THR A 144 -10.61 -17.91 -12.18
N LEU A 145 -10.56 -17.94 -10.84
CA LEU A 145 -10.80 -19.13 -10.00
C LEU A 145 -12.18 -19.76 -10.25
N ILE A 146 -13.17 -18.96 -10.64
CA ILE A 146 -14.56 -19.39 -10.94
C ILE A 146 -14.75 -19.56 -12.46
N GLY A 147 -13.79 -20.22 -13.13
CA GLY A 147 -13.85 -20.55 -14.57
C GLY A 147 -13.71 -19.35 -15.54
N GLY A 148 -13.18 -18.23 -15.08
CA GLY A 148 -13.11 -16.99 -15.88
C GLY A 148 -11.83 -16.82 -16.69
N SER A 149 -11.95 -16.31 -17.92
CA SER A 149 -10.79 -16.10 -18.82
C SER A 149 -9.81 -15.04 -18.29
N ARG A 150 -8.51 -15.30 -18.50
CA ARG A 150 -7.38 -14.38 -18.27
C ARG A 150 -7.12 -13.40 -19.43
N GLY A 151 -7.95 -13.45 -20.49
CA GLY A 151 -7.87 -12.53 -21.62
C GLY A 151 -8.17 -11.07 -21.22
N VAL A 152 -7.86 -10.15 -22.15
CA VAL A 152 -8.21 -8.72 -22.02
C VAL A 152 -9.72 -8.58 -21.89
N ARG A 153 -10.20 -7.75 -20.97
CA ARG A 153 -11.64 -7.50 -20.77
C ARG A 153 -11.93 -6.05 -21.11
N GLU A 154 -12.93 -5.80 -21.95
CA GLU A 154 -13.21 -4.43 -22.42
C GLU A 154 -13.64 -3.48 -21.28
N HIS A 155 -14.15 -4.01 -20.16
CA HIS A 155 -14.47 -3.23 -18.95
C HIS A 155 -13.25 -2.91 -18.06
N ASP A 156 -12.06 -3.48 -18.30
CA ASP A 156 -10.84 -3.28 -17.49
C ASP A 156 -10.48 -1.78 -17.32
N ARG A 157 -10.82 -0.94 -18.30
CA ARG A 157 -10.59 0.51 -18.27
C ARG A 157 -11.47 1.24 -17.26
N VAL A 158 -12.73 0.82 -17.14
CA VAL A 158 -13.73 1.46 -16.28
C VAL A 158 -13.40 1.23 -14.81
N THR A 159 -12.96 0.02 -14.46
CA THR A 159 -12.56 -0.29 -13.08
C THR A 159 -11.21 0.33 -12.72
N PHE A 160 -10.23 0.29 -13.62
CA PHE A 160 -8.91 0.93 -13.40
C PHE A 160 -8.97 2.48 -13.41
N TRP A 161 -10.03 3.07 -13.98
CA TRP A 161 -10.33 4.51 -13.83
C TRP A 161 -10.63 4.89 -12.37
N LEU A 162 -11.25 4.02 -11.58
CA LEU A 162 -11.52 4.28 -10.15
C LEU A 162 -10.23 4.45 -9.36
N THR A 163 -9.19 3.66 -9.69
CA THR A 163 -7.84 3.79 -9.13
C THR A 163 -7.25 5.17 -9.41
N ARG A 164 -7.50 5.73 -10.60
CA ARG A 164 -7.07 7.09 -10.98
C ARG A 164 -7.88 8.17 -10.26
N TRP A 165 -9.17 7.96 -10.07
CA TRP A 165 -10.03 8.87 -9.30
C TRP A 165 -9.66 8.89 -7.81
N LEU A 166 -9.28 7.74 -7.23
CA LEU A 166 -8.69 7.67 -5.89
C LEU A 166 -7.37 8.44 -5.82
N LEU A 167 -6.46 8.24 -6.76
CA LEU A 167 -5.20 9.01 -6.83
C LEU A 167 -5.46 10.53 -6.91
N PHE A 168 -6.43 10.96 -7.73
CA PHE A 168 -6.83 12.36 -7.81
C PHE A 168 -7.31 12.90 -6.44
N ARG A 169 -8.27 12.22 -5.81
CA ARG A 169 -8.78 12.61 -4.48
C ARG A 169 -7.68 12.66 -3.43
N LEU A 170 -6.82 11.65 -3.38
CA LEU A 170 -5.71 11.53 -2.43
C LEU A 170 -4.74 12.70 -2.54
N MET A 171 -4.24 12.99 -3.75
CA MET A 171 -3.27 14.07 -3.95
C MET A 171 -3.91 15.45 -3.77
N PHE A 172 -5.05 15.70 -4.42
CA PHE A 172 -5.73 17.01 -4.39
C PHE A 172 -6.18 17.38 -2.97
N ALA A 173 -6.76 16.45 -2.22
CA ALA A 173 -7.12 16.69 -0.82
C ALA A 173 -5.87 16.98 0.03
N SER A 174 -4.81 16.18 -0.11
CA SER A 174 -3.56 16.36 0.65
C SER A 174 -2.91 17.73 0.45
N GLY A 175 -2.90 18.25 -0.78
CA GLY A 175 -2.43 19.62 -1.07
C GLY A 175 -3.38 20.70 -0.54
N VAL A 176 -4.68 20.56 -0.80
CA VAL A 176 -5.68 21.60 -0.44
C VAL A 176 -5.87 21.73 1.07
N VAL A 177 -5.82 20.64 1.85
CA VAL A 177 -6.00 20.75 3.31
C VAL A 177 -4.94 21.64 3.97
N LYS A 178 -3.69 21.59 3.47
CA LYS A 178 -2.55 22.35 3.99
C LYS A 178 -2.81 23.86 3.92
N LEU A 179 -3.38 24.35 2.83
CA LEU A 179 -3.76 25.76 2.67
C LEU A 179 -5.06 26.11 3.42
N THR A 180 -6.11 25.27 3.36
CA THR A 180 -7.38 25.55 4.10
C THR A 180 -7.20 25.58 5.62
N SER A 181 -6.14 24.94 6.15
CA SER A 181 -5.80 24.88 7.59
C SER A 181 -5.54 26.22 8.27
N ARG A 182 -5.23 27.26 7.48
CA ARG A 182 -4.66 28.57 7.89
C ARG A 182 -3.33 28.47 8.66
N CYS A 183 -2.56 27.39 8.51
CA CYS A 183 -1.27 27.22 9.17
C CYS A 183 -0.24 28.25 8.64
N PRO A 184 0.38 29.09 9.50
CA PRO A 184 1.28 30.14 9.05
C PRO A 184 2.52 29.64 8.30
N THR A 185 3.02 28.43 8.57
CA THR A 185 4.21 27.88 7.89
C THR A 185 3.90 27.35 6.49
N TRP A 186 2.70 26.81 6.25
CA TRP A 186 2.24 26.46 4.89
C TRP A 186 2.04 27.71 4.03
N TRP A 187 1.42 28.77 4.58
CA TRP A 187 1.25 30.05 3.87
C TRP A 187 2.55 30.86 3.74
N GLY A 188 3.46 30.79 4.72
CA GLY A 188 4.79 31.42 4.66
C GLY A 188 5.80 30.69 3.78
N LEU A 189 5.42 29.55 3.19
CA LEU A 189 6.27 28.61 2.45
C LEU A 189 7.42 28.00 3.27
N THR A 190 7.42 28.14 4.60
CA THR A 190 8.47 27.64 5.50
C THR A 190 8.19 26.24 6.06
N ALA A 191 7.07 25.59 5.72
CA ALA A 191 6.70 24.29 6.30
C ALA A 191 7.82 23.24 6.27
N LEU A 192 8.55 23.08 5.15
CA LEU A 192 9.63 22.10 5.05
C LEU A 192 10.89 22.42 5.88
N THR A 193 11.09 23.66 6.35
CA THR A 193 12.18 23.94 7.30
C THR A 193 12.00 23.19 8.62
N TYR A 194 10.75 22.89 9.01
CA TYR A 194 10.43 22.11 10.21
C TYR A 194 10.09 20.65 9.89
N HIS A 195 9.47 20.37 8.75
CA HIS A 195 8.90 19.04 8.46
C HIS A 195 9.90 17.89 8.61
N TYR A 196 11.14 18.08 8.17
CA TYR A 196 12.16 17.03 8.22
C TYR A 196 12.56 16.62 9.65
N GLU A 197 12.52 17.53 10.63
CA GLU A 197 12.76 17.20 12.05
C GLU A 197 11.48 16.78 12.78
N THR A 198 10.30 17.33 12.42
CA THR A 198 9.05 17.12 13.16
C THR A 198 8.19 15.95 12.69
N GLN A 199 8.42 15.41 11.49
CA GLN A 199 7.76 14.20 10.98
C GLN A 199 7.94 12.98 11.90
N CYS A 200 6.96 12.06 11.94
CA CYS A 200 6.92 11.01 12.96
C CYS A 200 8.21 10.18 13.07
N ILE A 201 8.70 9.60 11.97
CA ILE A 201 9.99 8.89 11.96
C ILE A 201 10.82 9.37 10.77
N PRO A 202 11.79 10.29 11.00
CA PRO A 202 12.71 10.72 9.97
C PRO A 202 13.71 9.61 9.61
N THR A 203 14.32 9.70 8.42
CA THR A 203 15.50 8.91 8.02
C THR A 203 16.79 9.72 8.24
N PRO A 204 18.00 9.17 8.01
CA PRO A 204 19.22 9.98 8.04
C PRO A 204 19.20 11.12 7.02
N LEU A 205 18.58 10.91 5.85
CA LEU A 205 18.49 11.94 4.80
C LEU A 205 17.65 13.14 5.25
N ALA A 206 16.74 12.98 6.22
CA ALA A 206 16.00 14.10 6.81
C ALA A 206 16.94 15.16 7.40
N TRP A 207 18.02 14.74 8.08
CA TRP A 207 19.01 15.64 8.65
C TRP A 207 19.70 16.45 7.54
N PHE A 208 20.21 15.78 6.51
CA PHE A 208 20.85 16.42 5.35
C PHE A 208 19.87 17.35 4.61
N ALA A 209 18.61 16.94 4.45
CA ALA A 209 17.57 17.74 3.80
C ALA A 209 17.19 18.97 4.65
N HIS A 210 17.25 18.89 5.97
CA HIS A 210 17.02 20.02 6.88
C HIS A 210 18.12 21.09 6.79
N GLN A 211 19.39 20.69 6.62
CA GLN A 211 20.51 21.66 6.46
C GLN A 211 20.43 22.48 5.14
N LEU A 212 19.53 22.17 4.21
CA LEU A 212 19.44 22.85 2.91
C LEU A 212 18.91 24.30 3.05
N PRO A 213 19.45 25.27 2.30
CA PRO A 213 19.10 26.69 2.43
C PRO A 213 17.60 26.99 2.32
N VAL A 214 17.12 27.95 3.10
CA VAL A 214 15.68 28.30 3.21
C VAL A 214 15.01 28.64 1.87
N CYS A 215 15.74 29.17 0.89
CA CYS A 215 15.20 29.38 -0.47
C CYS A 215 14.85 28.06 -1.17
N TRP A 216 15.64 27.01 -0.96
CA TRP A 216 15.38 25.66 -1.49
C TRP A 216 14.22 25.01 -0.73
N GLN A 217 14.16 25.18 0.60
CA GLN A 217 13.02 24.70 1.42
C GLN A 217 11.69 25.30 0.94
N LYS A 218 11.67 26.62 0.69
CA LYS A 218 10.51 27.31 0.13
C LYS A 218 10.15 26.84 -1.27
N LEU A 219 11.15 26.65 -2.14
CA LEU A 219 10.93 26.11 -3.50
C LEU A 219 10.32 24.70 -3.44
N SER A 220 10.78 23.85 -2.52
CA SER A 220 10.21 22.52 -2.31
C SER A 220 8.77 22.54 -1.78
N VAL A 221 8.39 23.54 -0.97
CA VAL A 221 6.96 23.74 -0.59
C VAL A 221 6.12 24.16 -1.80
N VAL A 222 6.63 25.04 -2.66
CA VAL A 222 5.96 25.42 -3.92
C VAL A 222 5.83 24.21 -4.85
N GLY A 223 6.90 23.43 -5.01
CA GLY A 223 6.90 22.18 -5.79
C GLY A 223 5.87 21.17 -5.27
N ALA A 224 5.79 20.98 -3.94
CA ALA A 224 4.77 20.15 -3.33
C ALA A 224 3.35 20.66 -3.66
N PHE A 225 3.06 21.96 -3.51
CA PHE A 225 1.74 22.49 -3.88
C PHE A 225 1.42 22.33 -5.37
N VAL A 226 2.39 22.49 -6.27
CA VAL A 226 2.16 22.26 -7.72
C VAL A 226 1.84 20.78 -7.99
N ILE A 227 2.62 19.85 -7.41
CA ILE A 227 2.43 18.41 -7.61
C ILE A 227 1.15 17.89 -6.92
N GLU A 228 0.77 18.45 -5.78
CA GLU A 228 -0.41 18.01 -5.03
C GLU A 228 -1.72 18.69 -5.49
N ILE A 229 -1.70 19.93 -5.98
CA ILE A 229 -2.91 20.69 -6.32
C ILE A 229 -3.11 20.84 -7.83
N ALA A 230 -2.06 21.20 -8.60
CA ALA A 230 -2.20 21.53 -10.02
C ALA A 230 -1.99 20.31 -10.94
N VAL A 231 -0.99 19.47 -10.67
CA VAL A 231 -0.68 18.28 -11.47
C VAL A 231 -1.80 17.23 -11.50
N PRO A 232 -2.65 17.01 -10.46
CA PRO A 232 -3.71 16.00 -10.51
C PRO A 232 -4.75 16.23 -11.61
N PHE A 233 -4.97 17.47 -12.05
CA PHE A 233 -5.83 17.75 -13.21
C PHE A 233 -5.32 17.12 -14.50
N LEU A 234 -4.00 16.95 -14.63
CA LEU A 234 -3.38 16.29 -15.78
C LEU A 234 -3.69 14.78 -15.84
N PHE A 235 -4.11 14.15 -14.73
CA PHE A 235 -4.43 12.72 -14.69
C PHE A 235 -5.55 12.36 -15.68
N PHE A 236 -6.55 13.24 -15.84
CA PHE A 236 -7.67 13.05 -16.77
C PHE A 236 -7.41 13.61 -18.17
N SER A 237 -6.23 14.19 -18.42
CA SER A 237 -5.89 14.73 -19.74
C SER A 237 -5.90 13.62 -20.81
N PRO A 238 -6.49 13.85 -22.00
CA PRO A 238 -6.42 12.89 -23.10
C PRO A 238 -4.98 12.72 -23.62
N LEU A 239 -4.15 13.75 -23.52
CA LEU A 239 -2.76 13.74 -23.97
C LEU A 239 -1.92 12.77 -23.13
N ARG A 240 -1.39 11.73 -23.78
CA ARG A 240 -0.54 10.69 -23.16
C ARG A 240 0.64 11.28 -22.39
N ARG A 241 1.30 12.28 -22.96
CA ARG A 241 2.55 12.85 -22.43
C ARG A 241 2.33 13.63 -21.14
N LEU A 242 1.24 14.40 -21.05
CA LEU A 242 0.85 15.08 -19.80
C LEU A 242 0.57 14.10 -18.66
N ARG A 243 -0.11 12.96 -18.94
CA ARG A 243 -0.30 11.89 -17.92
C ARG A 243 1.02 11.24 -17.49
N LEU A 244 1.97 11.04 -18.42
CA LEU A 244 3.29 10.48 -18.10
C LEU A 244 4.17 11.48 -17.32
N GLY A 245 4.14 12.77 -17.65
CA GLY A 245 4.81 13.81 -16.87
C GLY A 245 4.22 13.91 -15.46
N ALA A 246 2.88 13.87 -15.34
CA ALA A 246 2.19 13.80 -14.06
C ALA A 246 2.59 12.55 -13.25
N PHE A 247 2.65 11.37 -13.89
CA PHE A 247 3.15 10.14 -13.26
C PHE A 247 4.56 10.32 -12.67
N TYR A 248 5.51 10.82 -13.46
CA TYR A 248 6.88 10.98 -12.99
C TYR A 248 6.99 12.03 -11.87
N LEU A 249 6.24 13.12 -11.93
CA LEU A 249 6.19 14.11 -10.85
C LEU A 249 5.63 13.55 -9.55
N GLN A 250 4.57 12.72 -9.61
CA GLN A 250 4.04 12.06 -8.41
C GLN A 250 5.03 11.04 -7.84
N VAL A 251 5.61 10.18 -8.68
CA VAL A 251 6.60 9.18 -8.22
C VAL A 251 7.83 9.86 -7.63
N LEU A 252 8.32 10.96 -8.23
CA LEU A 252 9.43 11.74 -7.70
C LEU A 252 9.12 12.31 -6.30
N LEU A 253 7.93 12.89 -6.10
CA LEU A 253 7.48 13.37 -4.79
C LEU A 253 7.42 12.21 -3.77
N GLN A 254 6.81 11.09 -4.12
CA GLN A 254 6.71 9.94 -3.21
C GLN A 254 8.08 9.34 -2.86
N VAL A 255 9.03 9.31 -3.81
CA VAL A 255 10.41 8.85 -3.58
C VAL A 255 11.14 9.80 -2.63
N PHE A 256 11.04 11.12 -2.80
CA PHE A 256 11.63 12.06 -1.84
C PHE A 256 11.00 11.96 -0.45
N ILE A 257 9.71 11.68 -0.34
CA ILE A 257 9.05 11.43 0.95
C ILE A 257 9.60 10.14 1.59
N ILE A 258 9.64 9.01 0.86
CA ILE A 258 10.23 7.73 1.36
C ILE A 258 11.67 7.91 1.83
N LEU A 259 12.49 8.60 1.03
CA LEU A 259 13.91 8.78 1.32
C LEU A 259 14.14 9.69 2.53
N SER A 260 13.22 10.61 2.85
CA SER A 260 13.34 11.56 3.96
C SER A 260 12.54 11.18 5.22
N GLY A 261 11.56 10.26 5.15
CA GLY A 261 10.82 9.79 6.32
C GLY A 261 10.09 8.47 6.08
N ASN A 262 9.94 7.66 7.14
CA ASN A 262 9.15 6.45 7.07
C ASN A 262 7.65 6.76 7.26
N TYR A 263 6.89 6.75 6.16
CA TYR A 263 5.42 6.76 6.15
C TYR A 263 4.86 5.35 5.88
N ASN A 264 5.59 4.33 6.33
CA ASN A 264 5.19 2.94 6.30
C ASN A 264 4.96 2.47 4.85
N PHE A 265 3.81 1.87 4.55
CA PHE A 265 3.40 1.51 3.19
C PHE A 265 2.59 2.61 2.45
N PHE A 266 2.38 3.80 3.03
CA PHE A 266 1.56 4.87 2.44
C PHE A 266 2.09 5.40 1.09
N ASN A 267 3.40 5.66 1.00
CA ASN A 267 4.00 6.11 -0.25
C ASN A 267 4.01 4.98 -1.29
N LEU A 268 4.17 3.71 -0.87
CA LEU A 268 4.11 2.57 -1.78
C LEU A 268 2.69 2.39 -2.35
N LEU A 269 1.64 2.56 -1.54
CA LEU A 269 0.25 2.66 -2.02
C LEU A 269 0.13 3.79 -3.05
N THR A 270 0.64 4.98 -2.76
CA THR A 270 0.52 6.14 -3.65
C THR A 270 1.26 5.94 -4.98
N VAL A 271 2.47 5.37 -4.97
CA VAL A 271 3.22 4.97 -6.19
C VAL A 271 2.48 3.87 -6.95
N THR A 272 1.85 2.92 -6.25
CA THR A 272 1.05 1.86 -6.86
C THR A 272 -0.20 2.44 -7.56
N LEU A 273 -0.89 3.38 -6.92
CA LEU A 273 -2.00 4.14 -7.52
C LEU A 273 -1.57 4.94 -8.77
N CYS A 274 -0.33 5.46 -8.80
CA CYS A 274 0.21 6.15 -9.98
C CYS A 274 0.27 5.27 -11.24
N LEU A 275 0.34 3.94 -11.12
CA LEU A 275 0.30 3.03 -12.27
C LEU A 275 -0.98 3.20 -13.11
N SER A 276 -2.07 3.73 -12.53
CA SER A 276 -3.31 4.09 -13.25
C SER A 276 -3.17 5.20 -14.31
N LEU A 277 -2.01 5.87 -14.39
CA LEU A 277 -1.70 6.90 -15.39
C LEU A 277 -0.97 6.35 -16.63
N LEU A 278 -0.41 5.14 -16.53
CA LEU A 278 0.41 4.50 -17.56
C LEU A 278 -0.43 3.82 -18.65
N ASP A 279 0.22 3.45 -19.74
CA ASP A 279 -0.31 2.55 -20.77
C ASP A 279 0.69 1.46 -21.13
N ASP A 280 0.21 0.38 -21.76
CA ASP A 280 1.02 -0.79 -22.12
C ASP A 280 2.22 -0.42 -22.99
N ARG A 281 2.05 0.57 -23.88
CA ARG A 281 3.14 1.14 -24.71
C ARG A 281 4.30 1.68 -23.88
N HIS A 282 4.03 2.23 -22.68
CA HIS A 282 5.07 2.71 -21.77
C HIS A 282 5.77 1.58 -21.02
N VAL A 283 5.02 0.55 -20.62
CA VAL A 283 5.58 -0.62 -19.94
C VAL A 283 6.43 -1.46 -20.90
N TYR A 284 6.01 -1.64 -22.15
CA TYR A 284 6.85 -2.28 -23.19
C TYR A 284 8.16 -1.52 -23.44
N PHE A 285 8.11 -0.18 -23.45
CA PHE A 285 9.32 0.66 -23.55
C PHE A 285 10.28 0.45 -22.35
N TRP A 286 9.77 0.45 -21.11
CA TRP A 286 10.59 0.13 -19.93
C TRP A 286 11.19 -1.28 -19.98
N LEU A 287 10.42 -2.27 -20.46
CA LEU A 287 10.87 -3.65 -20.65
C LEU A 287 11.80 -3.84 -21.86
N ARG A 288 12.12 -2.76 -22.61
CA ARG A 288 12.88 -2.77 -23.87
C ARG A 288 12.36 -3.78 -24.91
N LYS A 289 11.04 -4.07 -24.89
CA LYS A 289 10.38 -4.99 -25.82
C LYS A 289 9.75 -4.21 -26.97
N ALA A 290 9.89 -4.72 -28.20
CA ALA A 290 9.27 -4.14 -29.38
C ALA A 290 7.73 -4.16 -29.25
N TYR A 291 7.10 -2.99 -29.22
CA TYR A 291 5.65 -2.87 -29.32
C TYR A 291 5.24 -2.89 -30.79
N LYS A 292 4.45 -3.90 -31.18
CA LYS A 292 3.93 -4.04 -32.55
C LYS A 292 2.97 -2.88 -32.83
N THR A 293 3.49 -1.84 -33.47
CA THR A 293 2.73 -0.63 -33.79
C THR A 293 2.03 -0.85 -35.12
N ASP A 294 0.72 -0.68 -35.13
CA ASP A 294 -0.08 -0.77 -36.35
C ASP A 294 0.19 0.47 -37.21
N ASN A 295 0.76 0.28 -38.40
CA ASN A 295 1.22 1.38 -39.25
C ASN A 295 0.06 1.95 -40.08
N GLY A 296 -0.68 2.90 -39.50
CA GLY A 296 -1.81 3.59 -40.13
C GLY A 296 -1.75 5.12 -40.03
N ASN A 297 -1.61 5.76 -41.20
CA ASN A 297 -1.74 7.18 -41.56
C ASN A 297 -0.55 8.14 -41.38
N ASP A 298 -0.20 8.77 -42.51
CA ASP A 298 0.78 9.84 -42.64
C ASP A 298 0.24 11.22 -42.19
N ASP A 299 -1.09 11.36 -42.08
CA ASP A 299 -1.78 12.52 -41.45
C ASP A 299 -1.31 12.80 -40.01
N SER A 300 -0.70 11.80 -39.38
CA SER A 300 -0.26 11.81 -37.99
C SER A 300 0.73 12.92 -37.64
N LYS A 301 1.47 13.49 -38.61
CA LYS A 301 2.50 14.52 -38.39
C LYS A 301 1.93 15.84 -37.86
N LEU A 302 0.92 16.42 -38.53
CA LEU A 302 0.31 17.69 -38.12
C LEU A 302 -0.44 17.56 -36.79
N TRP A 303 -1.22 16.48 -36.63
CA TRP A 303 -1.94 16.22 -35.37
C TRP A 303 -0.98 16.00 -34.18
N SER A 304 0.13 15.29 -34.41
CA SER A 304 1.19 15.15 -33.41
C SER A 304 1.80 16.50 -33.05
N TRP A 305 2.12 17.36 -34.03
CA TRP A 305 2.69 18.69 -33.79
C TRP A 305 1.73 19.59 -32.99
N LEU A 306 0.43 19.56 -33.29
CA LEU A 306 -0.59 20.26 -32.49
C LEU A 306 -0.67 19.73 -31.05
N CYS A 307 -0.54 18.42 -30.85
CA CYS A 307 -0.47 17.81 -29.53
C CYS A 307 0.81 18.17 -28.75
N TYR A 308 1.97 18.28 -29.42
CA TYR A 308 3.21 18.81 -28.84
C TYR A 308 3.07 20.29 -28.44
N LEU A 309 2.48 21.12 -29.30
CA LEU A 309 2.27 22.54 -29.02
C LEU A 309 1.34 22.73 -27.83
N LEU A 310 0.23 21.98 -27.76
CA LEU A 310 -0.70 22.01 -26.64
C LEU A 310 -0.07 21.51 -25.33
N GLU A 311 0.80 20.50 -25.38
CA GLU A 311 1.61 20.07 -24.24
C GLU A 311 2.54 21.19 -23.74
N LEU A 312 3.29 21.83 -24.64
CA LEU A 312 4.18 22.95 -24.29
C LEU A 312 3.40 24.13 -23.70
N VAL A 313 2.23 24.46 -24.25
CA VAL A 313 1.33 25.49 -23.70
C VAL A 313 0.85 25.12 -22.30
N VAL A 314 0.44 23.87 -22.04
CA VAL A 314 0.01 23.44 -20.69
C VAL A 314 1.16 23.53 -19.68
N TRP A 315 2.37 23.08 -20.03
CA TRP A 315 3.53 23.21 -19.12
C TRP A 315 3.93 24.68 -18.91
N ALA A 316 3.91 25.51 -19.96
CA ALA A 316 4.19 26.94 -19.85
C ALA A 316 3.15 27.66 -18.96
N LEU A 317 1.85 27.34 -19.10
CA LEU A 317 0.79 27.87 -18.24
C LEU A 317 0.95 27.43 -16.78
N LEU A 318 1.36 26.19 -16.52
CA LEU A 318 1.67 25.72 -15.16
C LEU A 318 2.88 26.46 -14.56
N ILE A 319 3.94 26.68 -15.33
CA ILE A 319 5.15 27.41 -14.89
C ILE A 319 4.81 28.88 -14.62
N VAL A 320 4.17 29.57 -15.57
CA VAL A 320 3.76 30.98 -15.43
C VAL A 320 2.75 31.15 -14.30
N GLY A 321 1.77 30.26 -14.17
CA GLY A 321 0.83 30.23 -13.05
C GLY A 321 1.52 30.02 -11.70
N THR A 322 2.56 29.19 -11.65
CA THR A 322 3.37 28.99 -10.42
C THR A 322 4.16 30.25 -10.07
N ILE A 323 4.79 30.91 -11.06
CA ILE A 323 5.53 32.17 -10.88
C ILE A 323 4.60 33.27 -10.34
N ILE A 324 3.39 33.40 -10.90
CA ILE A 324 2.39 34.39 -10.48
C ILE A 324 1.82 34.07 -9.09
N CYS A 325 1.46 32.82 -8.80
CA CYS A 325 0.85 32.45 -7.52
C CYS A 325 1.84 32.48 -6.34
N PHE A 326 3.14 32.30 -6.59
CA PHE A 326 4.18 32.19 -5.55
C PHE A 326 5.29 33.25 -5.65
N ASP A 327 5.08 34.33 -6.41
CA ASP A 327 5.91 35.54 -6.43
C ASP A 327 7.40 35.23 -6.65
N LEU A 328 7.68 34.39 -7.65
CA LEU A 328 9.01 33.77 -7.83
C LEU A 328 10.00 34.74 -8.47
N HIS A 329 10.88 35.31 -7.65
CA HIS A 329 11.91 36.26 -8.06
C HIS A 329 13.33 35.71 -7.85
N LEU A 330 14.25 36.08 -8.76
CA LEU A 330 15.67 35.75 -8.67
C LEU A 330 16.41 36.89 -7.93
N ASP A 331 16.72 36.68 -6.64
CA ASP A 331 17.51 37.63 -5.84
C ASP A 331 19.00 37.50 -6.22
N THR A 332 19.43 38.16 -7.30
CA THR A 332 20.83 38.16 -7.77
C THR A 332 21.82 38.52 -6.66
N ALA A 333 21.44 39.45 -5.78
CA ALA A 333 22.25 39.89 -4.64
C ALA A 333 22.44 38.82 -3.53
N LYS A 334 21.52 37.85 -3.41
CA LYS A 334 21.60 36.75 -2.42
C LYS A 334 21.92 35.39 -3.04
N LYS A 335 22.10 35.33 -4.37
CA LYS A 335 22.26 34.08 -5.16
C LYS A 335 21.18 33.04 -4.85
N GLY A 336 19.93 33.49 -4.68
CA GLY A 336 18.82 32.65 -4.24
C GLY A 336 17.49 33.01 -4.88
N ILE A 337 16.52 32.09 -4.77
CA ILE A 337 15.15 32.31 -5.22
C ILE A 337 14.35 32.86 -4.04
N SER A 338 13.72 34.03 -4.24
CA SER A 338 12.70 34.56 -3.35
C SER A 338 11.33 34.06 -3.77
N SER A 339 10.46 33.76 -2.80
CA SER A 339 9.11 33.26 -3.03
C SER A 339 8.16 33.57 -1.86
N ARG A 340 6.91 33.85 -2.21
CA ARG A 340 5.83 34.28 -1.30
C ARG A 340 4.47 33.96 -1.92
N THR A 341 3.49 33.50 -1.14
CA THR A 341 2.11 33.36 -1.66
C THR A 341 1.55 34.73 -2.06
N ALA A 342 1.29 34.93 -3.36
CA ALA A 342 0.76 36.18 -3.91
C ALA A 342 -0.77 36.31 -3.74
N PHE A 343 -1.45 35.19 -3.47
CA PHE A 343 -2.91 35.12 -3.27
C PHE A 343 -3.29 35.12 -1.78
N THR A 344 -4.51 35.55 -1.49
CA THR A 344 -5.10 35.54 -0.14
C THR A 344 -5.90 34.26 0.13
N TYR A 345 -6.13 33.96 1.42
CA TYR A 345 -7.03 32.89 1.84
C TYR A 345 -8.46 33.01 1.27
N HIS A 346 -8.98 34.23 1.11
CA HIS A 346 -10.29 34.44 0.49
C HIS A 346 -10.29 34.09 -1.00
N GLN A 347 -9.27 34.52 -1.75
CA GLN A 347 -9.11 34.15 -3.16
C GLN A 347 -8.92 32.63 -3.32
N PHE A 348 -8.20 31.97 -2.41
CA PHE A 348 -8.04 30.51 -2.43
C PHE A 348 -9.37 29.78 -2.16
N ASN A 349 -10.15 30.19 -1.16
CA ASN A 349 -11.48 29.62 -0.92
C ASN A 349 -12.44 29.86 -2.09
N LEU A 350 -12.37 31.03 -2.75
CA LEU A 350 -13.14 31.32 -3.97
C LEU A 350 -12.72 30.38 -5.11
N PHE A 351 -11.41 30.20 -5.32
CA PHE A 351 -10.88 29.22 -6.28
C PHE A 351 -11.40 27.81 -5.99
N LEU A 352 -11.35 27.32 -4.74
CA LEU A 352 -11.89 26.01 -4.38
C LEU A 352 -13.39 25.88 -4.69
N LYS A 353 -14.18 26.90 -4.38
CA LYS A 353 -15.62 26.93 -4.67
C LYS A 353 -15.90 26.94 -6.18
N THR A 354 -15.09 27.66 -6.96
CA THR A 354 -15.16 27.67 -8.43
C THR A 354 -14.72 26.34 -9.05
N VAL A 355 -13.74 25.65 -8.47
CA VAL A 355 -13.08 24.46 -9.06
C VAL A 355 -13.68 23.13 -8.61
N THR A 356 -14.22 23.02 -7.39
CA THR A 356 -14.73 21.75 -6.84
C THR A 356 -15.85 21.14 -7.70
N ILE A 357 -16.79 21.95 -8.20
CA ILE A 357 -17.88 21.48 -9.07
C ILE A 357 -17.35 21.03 -10.45
N PRO A 358 -16.49 21.82 -11.15
CA PRO A 358 -15.76 21.34 -12.32
C PRO A 358 -14.94 20.06 -12.11
N CYS A 359 -14.29 19.83 -10.95
CA CYS A 359 -13.61 18.56 -10.67
C CYS A 359 -14.57 17.36 -10.76
N ILE A 360 -15.77 17.50 -10.19
CA ILE A 360 -16.80 16.46 -10.25
C ILE A 360 -17.25 16.23 -11.70
N TRP A 361 -17.48 17.28 -12.48
CA TRP A 361 -17.86 17.16 -13.89
C TRP A 361 -16.74 16.59 -14.78
N ILE A 362 -15.47 16.92 -14.54
CA ILE A 362 -14.32 16.26 -15.19
C ILE A 362 -14.30 14.77 -14.85
N GLY A 363 -14.61 14.42 -13.60
CA GLY A 363 -14.81 13.03 -13.16
C GLY A 363 -15.92 12.32 -13.95
N VAL A 364 -17.13 12.90 -13.98
CA VAL A 364 -18.29 12.38 -14.72
C VAL A 364 -18.01 12.21 -16.21
N LEU A 365 -17.46 13.23 -16.87
CA LEU A 365 -17.14 13.20 -18.31
C LEU A 365 -16.03 12.20 -18.64
N SER A 366 -15.01 12.07 -17.79
CA SER A 366 -13.93 11.08 -17.98
C SER A 366 -14.41 9.65 -17.75
N LEU A 367 -15.25 9.41 -16.73
CA LEU A 367 -15.81 8.09 -16.45
C LEU A 367 -16.79 7.67 -17.56
N THR A 368 -17.74 8.54 -17.94
CA THR A 368 -18.69 8.25 -19.03
C THR A 368 -17.99 7.99 -20.37
N TRP A 369 -16.89 8.69 -20.67
CA TRP A 369 -16.09 8.43 -21.86
C TRP A 369 -15.46 7.03 -21.86
N GLU A 370 -14.84 6.59 -20.76
CA GLU A 370 -14.30 5.23 -20.67
C GLU A 370 -15.44 4.18 -20.66
N MET A 371 -16.58 4.44 -20.01
CA MET A 371 -17.78 3.57 -20.06
C MET A 371 -18.30 3.38 -21.49
N VAL A 372 -18.49 4.47 -22.25
CA VAL A 372 -19.01 4.44 -23.64
C VAL A 372 -18.00 3.80 -24.59
N THR A 373 -16.70 4.09 -24.46
CA THR A 373 -15.69 3.46 -25.32
C THR A 373 -15.51 1.96 -25.01
N SER A 374 -15.67 1.53 -23.75
CA SER A 374 -15.77 0.11 -23.39
C SER A 374 -17.05 -0.55 -23.92
N LEU A 375 -18.20 0.12 -23.90
CA LEU A 375 -19.46 -0.40 -24.46
C LEU A 375 -19.35 -0.63 -25.97
N PHE A 376 -18.79 0.35 -26.70
CA PHE A 376 -18.55 0.24 -28.14
C PHE A 376 -17.65 -0.96 -28.46
N ARG A 377 -16.59 -1.16 -27.67
CA ARG A 377 -15.70 -2.34 -27.79
C ARG A 377 -16.45 -3.65 -27.57
N CYS A 378 -17.28 -3.77 -26.52
CA CYS A 378 -18.13 -4.94 -26.28
C CYS A 378 -19.06 -5.25 -27.48
N ALA A 379 -19.63 -4.23 -28.11
CA ALA A 379 -20.50 -4.39 -29.28
C ALA A 379 -19.73 -4.87 -30.54
N CYS A 380 -18.48 -4.44 -30.72
CA CYS A 380 -17.65 -4.79 -31.87
C CYS A 380 -17.14 -6.26 -31.87
N VAL A 381 -17.08 -6.93 -30.72
CA VAL A 381 -16.63 -8.35 -30.60
C VAL A 381 -17.42 -9.26 -31.55
N SER A 382 -16.80 -10.29 -32.14
CA SER A 382 -17.51 -11.26 -32.99
C SER A 382 -18.22 -12.36 -32.18
N GLY A 383 -19.43 -12.73 -32.60
CA GLY A 383 -20.26 -13.80 -32.01
C GLY A 383 -21.25 -13.33 -30.94
N PHE A 384 -22.51 -13.79 -31.04
CA PHE A 384 -23.63 -13.35 -30.20
C PHE A 384 -23.39 -13.56 -28.70
N PHE A 385 -23.04 -14.79 -28.28
CA PHE A 385 -22.81 -15.11 -26.86
C PHE A 385 -21.67 -14.29 -26.24
N LYS A 386 -20.59 -14.02 -26.99
CA LYS A 386 -19.48 -13.18 -26.53
C LYS A 386 -19.91 -11.72 -26.36
N ARG A 387 -20.67 -11.16 -27.30
CA ARG A 387 -21.29 -9.82 -27.18
C ARG A 387 -22.20 -9.72 -25.97
N PHE A 388 -23.13 -10.67 -25.82
CA PHE A 388 -24.10 -10.68 -24.73
C PHE A 388 -23.40 -10.74 -23.36
N TRP A 389 -22.52 -11.73 -23.15
CA TRP A 389 -21.80 -11.89 -21.89
C TRP A 389 -20.87 -10.71 -21.59
N GLY A 390 -20.14 -10.20 -22.59
CA GLY A 390 -19.30 -9.00 -22.45
C GLY A 390 -20.10 -7.74 -22.10
N THR A 391 -21.33 -7.62 -22.62
CA THR A 391 -22.26 -6.52 -22.30
C THR A 391 -22.81 -6.67 -20.87
N VAL A 392 -23.21 -7.88 -20.44
CA VAL A 392 -23.66 -8.13 -19.06
C VAL A 392 -22.53 -7.82 -18.06
N GLN A 393 -21.31 -8.29 -18.32
CA GLN A 393 -20.15 -7.96 -17.48
C GLN A 393 -19.88 -6.45 -17.46
N TRP A 394 -19.91 -5.79 -18.63
CA TRP A 394 -19.77 -4.33 -18.71
C TRP A 394 -20.82 -3.61 -17.87
N THR A 395 -22.11 -3.98 -17.95
CA THR A 395 -23.19 -3.35 -17.17
C THR A 395 -22.94 -3.46 -15.66
N VAL A 396 -22.52 -4.64 -15.18
CA VAL A 396 -22.23 -4.86 -13.75
C VAL A 396 -21.03 -4.02 -13.30
N PHE A 397 -19.90 -4.07 -14.00
CA PHE A 397 -18.70 -3.31 -13.60
C PHE A 397 -18.86 -1.79 -13.80
N ALA A 398 -19.59 -1.34 -14.82
CA ALA A 398 -19.89 0.07 -15.05
C ALA A 398 -20.88 0.61 -14.00
N GLY A 399 -21.88 -0.17 -13.60
CA GLY A 399 -22.77 0.16 -12.48
C GLY A 399 -22.03 0.24 -11.14
N ALA A 400 -21.17 -0.74 -10.84
CA ALA A 400 -20.30 -0.72 -9.66
C ALA A 400 -19.37 0.50 -9.64
N ALA A 401 -18.77 0.85 -10.79
CA ALA A 401 -17.91 2.03 -10.93
C ALA A 401 -18.67 3.35 -10.75
N ALA A 402 -19.88 3.46 -11.31
CA ALA A 402 -20.74 4.64 -11.13
C ALA A 402 -21.15 4.82 -9.66
N SER A 403 -21.53 3.74 -8.96
CA SER A 403 -21.85 3.78 -7.53
C SER A 403 -20.64 4.14 -6.66
N MET A 404 -19.47 3.53 -6.92
CA MET A 404 -18.22 3.87 -6.23
C MET A 404 -17.83 5.34 -6.43
N PHE A 405 -17.92 5.85 -7.66
CA PHE A 405 -17.68 7.25 -7.95
C PHE A 405 -18.67 8.15 -7.19
N ALA A 406 -19.97 7.87 -7.26
CA ALA A 406 -21.01 8.67 -6.61
C ALA A 406 -20.81 8.74 -5.08
N VAL A 407 -20.67 7.61 -4.39
CA VAL A 407 -20.38 7.55 -2.95
C VAL A 407 -19.12 8.35 -2.61
N SER A 408 -18.08 8.26 -3.46
CA SER A 408 -16.82 8.97 -3.22
C SER A 408 -16.87 10.50 -3.33
N LEU A 409 -17.96 11.06 -3.84
CA LEU A 409 -18.18 12.50 -3.84
C LEU A 409 -18.41 13.06 -2.42
N VAL A 410 -18.92 12.25 -1.49
CA VAL A 410 -19.21 12.70 -0.11
C VAL A 410 -17.93 13.09 0.62
N PRO A 411 -16.91 12.22 0.81
CA PRO A 411 -15.67 12.62 1.47
C PRO A 411 -14.79 13.54 0.62
N PHE A 412 -14.93 13.54 -0.71
CA PHE A 412 -14.25 14.52 -1.57
C PHE A 412 -14.76 15.95 -1.33
N THR A 413 -16.09 16.12 -1.17
CA THR A 413 -16.68 17.44 -0.93
C THR A 413 -16.53 17.95 0.50
N PHE A 414 -16.01 17.17 1.45
CA PHE A 414 -15.61 17.70 2.78
C PHE A 414 -14.54 18.81 2.70
N ILE A 415 -13.89 18.97 1.54
CA ILE A 415 -12.99 20.10 1.22
C ILE A 415 -13.75 21.45 1.16
N GLU A 416 -15.02 21.45 0.74
CA GLU A 416 -15.82 22.66 0.49
C GLU A 416 -17.28 22.43 0.91
N TYR A 417 -17.68 23.04 2.03
CA TYR A 417 -18.93 22.75 2.73
C TYR A 417 -20.20 23.02 1.90
N ASP A 418 -20.23 24.10 1.09
CA ASP A 418 -21.41 24.40 0.27
C ASP A 418 -21.63 23.29 -0.77
N SER A 419 -20.55 22.81 -1.40
CA SER A 419 -20.59 21.70 -2.36
C SER A 419 -21.07 20.39 -1.73
N ASN A 420 -20.68 20.08 -0.49
CA ASN A 420 -21.18 18.90 0.22
C ASN A 420 -22.69 19.02 0.53
N SER A 421 -23.13 20.19 1.00
CA SER A 421 -24.55 20.44 1.32
C SER A 421 -25.48 20.24 0.12
N ARG A 422 -24.96 20.51 -1.09
CA ARG A 422 -25.65 20.39 -2.39
C ARG A 422 -25.68 18.97 -2.97
N LEU A 423 -24.97 18.00 -2.38
CA LEU A 423 -25.02 16.62 -2.87
C LEU A 423 -26.41 16.01 -2.64
N TRP A 424 -26.90 15.29 -3.65
CA TRP A 424 -28.19 14.59 -3.63
C TRP A 424 -28.28 13.68 -2.38
N PRO A 425 -29.33 13.80 -1.53
CA PRO A 425 -29.38 13.08 -0.26
C PRO A 425 -29.23 11.56 -0.36
N GLY A 426 -29.71 10.93 -1.44
CA GLY A 426 -29.52 9.49 -1.67
C GLY A 426 -28.05 9.06 -1.75
N VAL A 427 -27.15 9.94 -2.20
CA VAL A 427 -25.70 9.67 -2.24
C VAL A 427 -25.08 9.75 -0.84
N ARG A 428 -25.58 10.65 0.02
CA ARG A 428 -25.17 10.73 1.44
C ARG A 428 -25.67 9.53 2.24
N GLN A 429 -26.93 9.14 2.04
CA GLN A 429 -27.49 7.92 2.64
C GLN A 429 -26.74 6.66 2.17
N ALA A 430 -26.37 6.56 0.89
CA ALA A 430 -25.56 5.46 0.38
C ALA A 430 -24.14 5.44 0.99
N TYR A 431 -23.52 6.61 1.23
CA TYR A 431 -22.26 6.72 1.96
C TYR A 431 -22.40 6.23 3.41
N GLU A 432 -23.42 6.70 4.14
CA GLU A 432 -23.71 6.30 5.52
C GLU A 432 -23.91 4.77 5.67
N MET A 433 -24.46 4.10 4.65
CA MET A 433 -24.61 2.65 4.61
C MET A 433 -23.29 1.89 4.41
N VAL A 434 -22.27 2.50 3.78
CA VAL A 434 -20.99 1.82 3.45
C VAL A 434 -19.77 2.32 4.23
N ASP A 435 -19.90 3.41 4.99
CA ASP A 435 -18.84 4.02 5.80
C ASP A 435 -18.15 2.99 6.73
N ARG A 436 -18.92 2.11 7.38
CA ARG A 436 -18.40 1.02 8.25
C ARG A 436 -17.49 0.02 7.55
N TYR A 437 -17.52 -0.08 6.22
CA TYR A 437 -16.65 -0.96 5.45
C TYR A 437 -15.39 -0.22 4.94
N GLN A 438 -15.27 1.09 5.22
CA GLN A 438 -14.15 1.95 4.81
C GLN A 438 -13.88 1.91 3.30
N VAL A 439 -14.94 1.68 2.51
CA VAL A 439 -14.91 1.53 1.05
C VAL A 439 -14.55 2.84 0.34
N VAL A 440 -14.84 3.99 0.97
CA VAL A 440 -14.33 5.30 0.56
C VAL A 440 -14.00 6.15 1.80
N ASN A 441 -12.84 6.81 1.82
CA ASN A 441 -12.35 7.61 2.93
C ASN A 441 -12.04 9.07 2.53
N SER A 442 -11.72 9.89 3.54
CA SER A 442 -11.20 11.26 3.37
C SER A 442 -9.71 11.34 3.70
N TYR A 443 -8.99 12.24 3.02
CA TYR A 443 -7.53 12.31 3.02
C TYR A 443 -7.03 13.71 3.38
N GLY A 444 -5.95 13.82 4.16
CA GLY A 444 -5.48 15.13 4.63
C GLY A 444 -4.33 15.12 5.64
N LEU A 445 -3.30 14.29 5.43
CA LEU A 445 -2.11 14.24 6.30
C LEU A 445 -1.40 15.61 6.39
N PHE A 446 -0.83 15.91 7.56
CA PHE A 446 -0.05 17.13 7.85
C PHE A 446 -0.75 18.46 7.54
N ARG A 447 -2.09 18.48 7.67
CA ARG A 447 -2.94 19.67 7.48
C ARG A 447 -2.39 20.92 8.19
N ARG A 448 -1.89 20.79 9.41
CA ARG A 448 -1.07 21.80 10.10
C ARG A 448 0.31 21.22 10.38
N MET A 449 1.35 22.05 10.31
CA MET A 449 2.69 21.64 10.73
C MET A 449 2.75 21.50 12.25
N THR A 450 3.30 20.39 12.73
CA THR A 450 3.55 20.11 14.15
C THR A 450 4.99 20.46 14.52
N GLY A 451 5.27 20.61 15.83
CA GLY A 451 6.63 20.87 16.33
C GLY A 451 7.29 22.18 15.89
N VAL A 452 6.51 23.20 15.52
CA VAL A 452 7.06 24.52 15.18
C VAL A 452 7.70 25.13 16.43
N GLY A 453 9.03 25.32 16.39
CA GLY A 453 9.81 25.70 17.57
C GLY A 453 10.29 24.51 18.43
N GLY A 454 10.47 23.34 17.80
CA GLY A 454 11.01 22.13 18.40
C GLY A 454 10.03 20.96 18.35
N ARG A 455 10.51 19.80 17.90
CA ARG A 455 9.77 18.54 17.87
C ARG A 455 9.48 18.08 19.31
N PRO A 456 8.22 18.02 19.77
CA PRO A 456 7.94 17.44 21.08
C PRO A 456 8.15 15.92 21.03
N GLU A 457 8.77 15.37 22.06
CA GLU A 457 8.96 13.94 22.27
C GLU A 457 8.71 13.59 23.73
N VAL A 458 8.01 12.48 23.97
CA VAL A 458 7.86 11.91 25.32
C VAL A 458 8.97 10.90 25.54
N VAL A 459 9.69 11.06 26.64
CA VAL A 459 10.71 10.13 27.15
C VAL A 459 10.15 9.49 28.41
N ILE A 460 10.21 8.16 28.47
CA ILE A 460 9.81 7.39 29.66
C ILE A 460 11.08 7.06 30.44
N GLU A 461 11.05 7.28 31.75
CA GLU A 461 12.14 6.95 32.65
C GLU A 461 11.65 5.96 33.70
N GLY A 462 12.45 4.93 33.97
CA GLY A 462 12.20 3.96 35.03
C GLY A 462 13.22 4.06 36.16
N SER A 463 12.85 3.52 37.32
CA SER A 463 13.69 3.50 38.51
C SER A 463 13.36 2.30 39.40
N SER A 464 14.36 1.77 40.09
CA SER A 464 14.21 0.70 41.09
C SER A 464 14.16 1.23 42.54
N ASP A 465 14.64 2.45 42.78
CA ASP A 465 14.79 3.07 44.11
C ASP A 465 14.00 4.38 44.28
N GLY A 466 13.50 4.96 43.18
CA GLY A 466 12.85 6.28 43.10
C GLY A 466 13.83 7.46 42.98
N VAL A 467 15.14 7.21 43.02
CA VAL A 467 16.23 8.21 43.09
C VAL A 467 17.10 8.19 41.85
N THR A 468 17.52 7.01 41.40
CA THR A 468 18.26 6.81 40.15
C THR A 468 17.29 6.48 39.03
N TRP A 469 17.34 7.26 37.94
CA TRP A 469 16.38 7.20 36.84
C TRP A 469 17.10 6.90 35.53
N THR A 470 16.60 5.89 34.80
CA THR A 470 17.16 5.41 33.54
C THR A 470 16.12 5.56 32.43
N GLU A 471 16.49 6.20 31.33
CA GLU A 471 15.64 6.35 30.16
C GLU A 471 15.38 5.00 29.48
N ILE A 472 14.13 4.78 29.07
CA ILE A 472 13.71 3.63 28.27
C ILE A 472 13.79 4.04 26.80
N GLU A 473 14.87 3.65 26.13
CA GLU A 473 15.04 3.88 24.69
C GLU A 473 14.10 2.99 23.85
N PHE A 474 13.54 3.55 22.78
CA PHE A 474 12.65 2.88 21.82
C PHE A 474 13.41 2.54 20.53
N MET A 475 13.02 1.46 19.84
CA MET A 475 13.64 1.04 18.57
C MET A 475 13.63 2.08 17.44
N TYR A 476 12.56 2.89 17.28
CA TYR A 476 12.32 3.61 16.02
C TYR A 476 12.07 5.11 16.14
N LYS A 477 11.37 5.59 17.16
CA LYS A 477 11.23 7.05 17.41
C LYS A 477 12.56 7.66 17.90
N PRO A 478 12.79 8.97 17.70
CA PRO A 478 13.93 9.66 18.31
C PRO A 478 13.95 9.53 19.84
N GLY A 479 15.17 9.41 20.38
CA GLY A 479 15.43 9.21 21.81
C GLY A 479 16.90 9.50 22.11
N ASN A 480 17.76 8.52 21.83
CA ASN A 480 19.21 8.64 21.92
C ASN A 480 19.75 9.79 21.05
N LEU A 481 20.59 10.66 21.61
CA LEU A 481 21.07 11.87 20.92
C LEU A 481 22.15 11.59 19.87
N SER A 482 22.90 10.49 20.03
CA SER A 482 23.99 10.09 19.13
C SER A 482 23.55 9.10 18.05
N ALA A 483 22.37 8.51 18.17
CA ALA A 483 21.84 7.57 17.18
C ALA A 483 21.34 8.30 15.91
N PRO A 484 21.69 7.82 14.70
CA PRO A 484 21.06 8.27 13.46
C PRO A 484 19.57 7.85 13.44
N PRO A 485 18.67 8.62 12.81
CA PRO A 485 17.30 8.18 12.59
C PRO A 485 17.26 6.91 11.70
N PRO A 486 16.42 5.90 11.99
CA PRO A 486 16.46 4.61 11.29
C PRO A 486 15.79 4.64 9.90
N VAL A 487 16.17 3.68 9.05
CA VAL A 487 15.49 3.38 7.77
C VAL A 487 14.77 2.04 7.92
N LEU A 488 13.44 2.09 8.07
CA LEU A 488 12.61 0.89 8.31
C LEU A 488 11.42 0.75 7.35
N THR A 489 11.26 1.65 6.38
CA THR A 489 10.24 1.55 5.32
C THR A 489 10.32 0.17 4.67
N PRO A 490 9.21 -0.58 4.50
CA PRO A 490 7.81 -0.16 4.67
C PRO A 490 7.13 -0.62 5.98
N HIS A 491 7.89 -0.98 7.03
CA HIS A 491 7.32 -1.35 8.34
C HIS A 491 6.59 -0.17 9.01
N GLN A 492 5.49 -0.48 9.70
CA GLN A 492 4.76 0.43 10.56
C GLN A 492 4.90 0.06 12.05
N PRO A 493 5.75 0.76 12.81
CA PRO A 493 5.76 0.66 14.27
C PRO A 493 4.60 1.49 14.85
N ARG A 494 3.50 0.81 15.20
CA ARG A 494 2.23 1.42 15.63
C ARG A 494 2.34 2.10 17.00
N LEU A 495 3.24 1.62 17.87
CA LEU A 495 3.52 2.25 19.17
C LEU A 495 4.30 3.56 19.01
N ASP A 496 5.41 3.57 18.28
CA ASP A 496 6.21 4.77 18.01
C ASP A 496 5.40 5.88 17.33
N TRP A 497 4.53 5.50 16.37
CA TRP A 497 3.58 6.45 15.77
C TRP A 497 2.60 7.05 16.78
N GLN A 498 2.03 6.24 17.69
CA GLN A 498 1.16 6.76 18.75
C GLN A 498 1.93 7.61 19.78
N MET A 499 3.17 7.26 20.13
CA MET A 499 4.03 8.09 20.99
C MET A 499 4.25 9.49 20.42
N TRP A 500 4.46 9.61 19.10
CA TRP A 500 4.54 10.92 18.43
C TRP A 500 3.22 11.70 18.52
N PHE A 501 2.07 11.06 18.31
CA PHE A 501 0.77 11.72 18.51
C PHE A 501 0.53 12.16 19.96
N ALA A 502 0.90 11.35 20.95
CA ALA A 502 0.79 11.68 22.37
C ALA A 502 1.63 12.90 22.77
N ALA A 503 2.82 13.06 22.17
CA ALA A 503 3.69 14.21 22.43
C ALA A 503 3.12 15.56 21.95
N LEU A 504 2.11 15.56 21.08
CA LEU A 504 1.47 16.78 20.56
C LEU A 504 0.43 17.41 21.50
N GLY A 505 0.12 16.77 22.64
CA GLY A 505 -0.89 17.23 23.58
C GLY A 505 -0.59 16.84 25.04
N PRO A 506 -1.54 17.02 25.96
CA PRO A 506 -1.45 16.51 27.32
C PRO A 506 -1.73 14.99 27.36
N ASN A 507 -1.19 14.32 28.39
CA ASN A 507 -1.36 12.88 28.61
C ASN A 507 -2.83 12.40 28.60
N THR A 508 -3.78 13.25 29.01
CA THR A 508 -5.21 12.94 29.09
C THR A 508 -5.87 12.67 27.73
N GLN A 509 -5.24 13.09 26.63
CA GLN A 509 -5.68 12.78 25.26
C GLN A 509 -5.21 11.39 24.77
N SER A 510 -4.32 10.72 25.50
CA SER A 510 -3.78 9.40 25.16
C SER A 510 -4.02 8.36 26.27
N PRO A 511 -5.29 7.90 26.49
CA PRO A 511 -5.61 6.90 27.51
C PRO A 511 -4.73 5.64 27.49
N TRP A 512 -4.37 5.17 26.29
CA TRP A 512 -3.52 4.00 26.08
C TRP A 512 -2.13 4.14 26.73
N PHE A 513 -1.62 5.38 26.92
CA PHE A 513 -0.35 5.65 27.58
C PHE A 513 -0.38 5.26 29.08
N THR A 514 -1.54 5.45 29.74
CA THR A 514 -1.74 4.95 31.12
C THR A 514 -1.64 3.43 31.18
N SER A 515 -2.13 2.73 30.14
CA SER A 515 -1.94 1.27 30.02
C SER A 515 -0.48 0.91 29.79
N LEU A 516 0.25 1.64 28.94
CA LEU A 516 1.69 1.44 28.72
C LEU A 516 2.49 1.51 30.04
N MET A 517 2.30 2.58 30.81
CA MET A 517 2.97 2.75 32.11
C MET A 517 2.63 1.59 33.07
N TYR A 518 1.36 1.18 33.14
CA TYR A 518 0.93 0.05 33.96
C TYR A 518 1.53 -1.29 33.51
N ARG A 519 1.58 -1.58 32.20
CA ARG A 519 2.12 -2.84 31.67
C ARG A 519 3.65 -2.94 31.80
N LEU A 520 4.35 -1.81 31.73
CA LEU A 520 5.80 -1.74 31.96
C LEU A 520 6.16 -1.92 33.44
N LEU A 521 5.43 -1.28 34.37
CA LEU A 521 5.53 -1.56 35.82
C LEU A 521 5.24 -3.04 36.15
N GLN A 522 4.32 -3.67 35.42
CA GLN A 522 4.02 -5.10 35.53
C GLN A 522 5.06 -6.03 34.85
N GLY A 523 6.10 -5.51 34.21
CA GLY A 523 7.12 -6.31 33.51
C GLY A 523 6.58 -7.16 32.35
N LYS A 524 5.50 -6.74 31.69
CA LYS A 524 4.84 -7.57 30.66
C LYS A 524 5.70 -7.65 29.39
N ARG A 525 6.40 -8.77 29.26
CA ARG A 525 7.37 -9.04 28.17
C ARG A 525 6.85 -8.71 26.77
N ASP A 526 5.61 -9.07 26.44
CA ASP A 526 5.03 -8.82 25.11
C ASP A 526 4.86 -7.31 24.81
N VAL A 527 4.77 -6.45 25.84
CA VAL A 527 4.76 -4.98 25.72
C VAL A 527 6.18 -4.43 25.69
N VAL A 528 7.13 -5.01 26.45
CA VAL A 528 8.56 -4.67 26.34
C VAL A 528 9.08 -4.96 24.93
N GLU A 529 8.66 -6.06 24.31
CA GLU A 529 9.03 -6.44 22.93
C GLU A 529 8.47 -5.49 21.84
N LEU A 530 7.53 -4.58 22.18
CA LEU A 530 7.16 -3.46 21.29
C LEU A 530 8.17 -2.31 21.34
N ILE A 531 8.85 -2.11 22.49
CA ILE A 531 9.81 -1.03 22.70
C ILE A 531 11.20 -1.46 22.25
N GLN A 532 11.60 -2.71 22.59
CA GLN A 532 12.85 -3.34 22.19
C GLN A 532 12.65 -4.82 21.82
N SER A 533 12.87 -5.18 20.55
CA SER A 533 12.83 -6.59 20.09
C SER A 533 13.97 -7.42 20.69
N ASP A 534 15.15 -6.80 20.88
CA ASP A 534 16.22 -7.36 21.69
C ASP A 534 15.99 -6.95 23.15
N VAL A 535 15.42 -7.87 23.92
CA VAL A 535 15.09 -7.66 25.34
C VAL A 535 16.34 -7.38 26.19
N SER A 536 17.56 -7.72 25.76
CA SER A 536 18.77 -7.41 26.53
C SER A 536 19.10 -5.90 26.57
N GLN A 537 18.65 -5.15 25.56
CA GLN A 537 18.84 -3.70 25.47
C GLN A 537 17.84 -2.91 26.33
N TYR A 538 16.76 -3.55 26.80
CA TYR A 538 15.82 -2.93 27.72
C TYR A 538 16.44 -2.84 29.13
N PRO A 539 16.56 -1.64 29.75
CA PRO A 539 17.31 -1.51 31.02
C PRO A 539 16.75 -2.33 32.19
N PHE A 540 15.45 -2.61 32.17
CA PHE A 540 14.72 -3.32 33.23
C PHE A 540 14.35 -4.76 32.82
N HIS A 541 15.25 -5.45 32.09
CA HIS A 541 15.00 -6.82 31.60
C HIS A 541 15.15 -7.91 32.66
N GLN A 542 15.94 -7.67 33.71
CA GLN A 542 16.16 -8.65 34.80
C GLN A 542 15.06 -8.58 35.86
N GLN A 543 14.61 -7.36 36.18
CA GLN A 543 13.52 -7.05 37.11
C GLN A 543 12.77 -5.83 36.57
N PRO A 544 11.42 -5.79 36.67
CA PRO A 544 10.64 -4.63 36.24
C PRO A 544 10.97 -3.38 37.09
N PRO A 545 10.80 -2.17 36.54
CA PRO A 545 11.01 -0.94 37.30
C PRO A 545 9.95 -0.82 38.41
N ALA A 546 10.38 -0.45 39.62
CA ALA A 546 9.48 -0.19 40.74
C ALA A 546 8.68 1.10 40.56
N TYR A 547 9.29 2.10 39.89
CA TYR A 547 8.71 3.39 39.58
C TYR A 547 8.90 3.73 38.10
N LEU A 548 7.91 4.40 37.50
CA LEU A 548 8.01 5.04 36.19
C LEU A 548 7.58 6.50 36.27
N ARG A 549 8.15 7.34 35.40
CA ARG A 549 7.67 8.71 35.10
C ARG A 549 7.86 8.98 33.61
N ALA A 550 7.28 10.07 33.10
CA ALA A 550 7.55 10.50 31.73
C ALA A 550 7.65 12.01 31.61
N HIS A 551 8.60 12.48 30.80
CA HIS A 551 8.88 13.89 30.57
C HIS A 551 8.72 14.24 29.09
N ARG A 552 8.21 15.43 28.81
CA ARG A 552 8.23 15.98 27.45
C ARG A 552 9.51 16.79 27.27
N TYR A 553 10.22 16.51 26.19
CA TYR A 553 11.36 17.26 25.71
C TYR A 553 11.04 17.86 24.35
N ARG A 554 11.68 18.98 24.00
CA ARG A 554 11.76 19.45 22.61
C ARG A 554 13.08 19.00 22.02
N TYR A 555 13.01 18.33 20.88
CA TYR A 555 14.14 17.88 20.07
C TYR A 555 14.28 18.79 18.84
N TRP A 556 15.52 18.95 18.39
CA TRP A 556 15.88 19.50 17.08
C TRP A 556 17.01 18.67 16.50
N PHE A 557 17.17 18.70 15.18
CA PHE A 557 18.42 18.26 14.58
C PHE A 557 19.60 19.12 15.06
N THR A 558 20.79 18.53 15.07
CA THR A 558 22.04 19.30 15.21
C THR A 558 22.32 20.08 13.93
N GLU A 559 22.95 21.25 14.08
CA GLU A 559 23.41 22.08 12.98
C GLU A 559 24.81 21.62 12.52
N SER A 560 25.11 21.75 11.22
CA SER A 560 26.46 21.46 10.70
C SER A 560 27.51 22.39 11.34
N LYS A 561 28.68 21.85 11.72
CA LYS A 561 29.80 22.67 12.23
C LYS A 561 30.29 23.60 11.10
N ALA A 562 30.74 24.79 11.47
CA ALA A 562 31.25 25.80 10.52
C ALA A 562 32.45 25.29 9.71
N ASP A 563 33.25 24.40 10.30
CA ASP A 563 34.44 23.78 9.69
C ASP A 563 34.09 22.65 8.69
N GLY A 564 32.80 22.43 8.40
CA GLY A 564 32.32 21.37 7.50
C GLY A 564 32.37 19.96 8.09
N SER A 565 32.81 19.80 9.34
CA SER A 565 32.83 18.50 10.03
C SER A 565 31.46 18.09 10.57
N PHE A 566 31.16 16.79 10.54
CA PHE A 566 29.90 16.27 11.05
C PHE A 566 29.76 16.44 12.58
N PRO A 567 28.55 16.66 13.10
CA PRO A 567 28.30 16.66 14.54
C PRO A 567 28.35 15.23 15.10
N GLU A 568 28.89 15.08 16.32
CA GLU A 568 28.93 13.77 17.04
C GLU A 568 27.55 13.29 17.52
N ARG A 569 26.53 14.15 17.41
CA ARG A 569 25.14 13.89 17.76
C ARG A 569 24.25 14.27 16.59
N TRP A 570 23.18 13.51 16.38
CA TRP A 570 22.15 13.82 15.38
C TRP A 570 21.09 14.75 15.94
N TRP A 571 20.90 14.72 17.27
CA TRP A 571 19.87 15.46 17.97
C TRP A 571 20.43 16.34 19.09
N ARG A 572 19.78 17.49 19.30
CA ARG A 572 19.84 18.27 20.54
C ARG A 572 18.45 18.30 21.16
N ARG A 573 18.35 18.18 22.49
CA ARG A 573 17.06 18.28 23.21
C ARG A 573 17.12 19.24 24.39
N VAL A 574 15.98 19.82 24.73
CA VAL A 574 15.76 20.66 25.92
C VAL A 574 14.49 20.17 26.63
N TYR A 575 14.51 20.13 27.96
CA TYR A 575 13.34 19.76 28.77
C TYR A 575 12.22 20.78 28.62
N ASP A 576 10.97 20.31 28.54
CA ASP A 576 9.77 21.15 28.31
C ASP A 576 8.86 21.15 29.56
N GLU A 577 8.30 20.00 29.92
CA GLU A 577 7.44 19.81 31.10
C GLU A 577 7.39 18.33 31.54
N GLU A 578 6.88 18.07 32.76
CA GLU A 578 6.52 16.71 33.16
C GLU A 578 5.28 16.27 32.35
N PHE A 579 5.36 15.13 31.68
CA PHE A 579 4.27 14.58 30.88
C PHE A 579 3.43 13.57 31.66
N TYR A 580 4.04 12.81 32.59
CA TYR A 580 3.34 11.85 33.43
C TYR A 580 4.08 11.71 34.78
N PRO A 581 3.37 11.86 35.92
CA PRO A 581 4.00 11.89 37.23
C PRO A 581 4.58 10.54 37.64
N ILE A 582 5.39 10.55 38.70
CA ILE A 582 5.98 9.33 39.29
C ILE A 582 4.86 8.38 39.77
N VAL A 583 4.80 7.19 39.17
CA VAL A 583 3.84 6.13 39.49
C VAL A 583 4.53 4.80 39.81
N HIS A 584 3.85 3.98 40.62
CA HIS A 584 4.22 2.63 41.01
C HIS A 584 2.94 1.76 41.08
N LEU A 585 3.08 0.44 41.16
CA LEU A 585 1.92 -0.45 41.28
C LEU A 585 1.16 -0.19 42.59
N GLY A 586 -0.15 0.08 42.50
CA GLY A 586 -1.00 0.45 43.64
C GLY A 586 -1.10 1.95 43.92
N ASN A 587 -0.38 2.81 43.18
CA ASN A 587 -0.49 4.26 43.28
C ASN A 587 -1.92 4.73 42.93
N SER A 588 -2.53 5.55 43.80
CA SER A 588 -3.92 6.01 43.68
C SER A 588 -4.21 6.84 42.42
N PHE A 589 -3.24 7.58 41.89
CA PHE A 589 -3.36 8.30 40.62
C PHE A 589 -3.44 7.33 39.44
N LEU A 590 -2.53 6.35 39.39
CA LEU A 590 -2.51 5.32 38.34
C LEU A 590 -3.79 4.48 38.38
N GLU A 591 -4.23 4.08 39.58
CA GLU A 591 -5.51 3.41 39.80
C GLU A 591 -6.70 4.26 39.33
N GLY A 592 -6.73 5.56 39.67
CA GLY A 592 -7.78 6.48 39.24
C GLY A 592 -7.87 6.56 37.72
N MET A 593 -6.75 6.80 37.04
CA MET A 593 -6.67 6.90 35.57
C MET A 593 -7.04 5.59 34.86
N LEU A 594 -6.58 4.44 35.38
CA LEU A 594 -6.94 3.12 34.83
C LEU A 594 -8.45 2.83 34.95
N ASN A 595 -9.09 3.24 36.05
CA ASN A 595 -10.53 3.10 36.22
C ASN A 595 -11.32 4.11 35.38
N GLN A 596 -10.89 5.38 35.31
CA GLN A 596 -11.53 6.45 34.51
C GLN A 596 -11.59 6.09 33.02
N TYR A 597 -10.52 5.49 32.49
CA TYR A 597 -10.46 5.06 31.08
C TYR A 597 -10.97 3.64 30.82
N GLY A 598 -11.49 2.94 31.84
CA GLY A 598 -12.02 1.58 31.69
C GLY A 598 -10.95 0.52 31.36
N LEU A 599 -9.67 0.81 31.59
CA LEU A 599 -8.51 -0.04 31.27
C LEU A 599 -8.37 -1.23 32.23
N LYS A 600 -9.20 -1.31 33.29
CA LYS A 600 -9.30 -2.47 34.19
C LYS A 600 -10.48 -3.36 33.82
N ASP A 601 -10.23 -4.25 32.88
CA ASP A 601 -11.12 -5.37 32.59
C ASP A 601 -11.08 -6.42 33.71
N LYS A 602 -12.26 -6.67 34.30
CA LYS A 602 -12.48 -7.65 35.37
C LYS A 602 -12.87 -9.03 34.83
N SER A 603 -13.09 -9.18 33.52
CA SER A 603 -13.40 -10.48 32.93
C SER A 603 -12.15 -11.37 32.89
N PRO A 604 -12.25 -12.65 33.29
CA PRO A 604 -11.12 -13.56 33.18
C PRO A 604 -10.77 -13.77 31.70
N PRO A 605 -9.47 -13.85 31.33
CA PRO A 605 -9.09 -14.25 29.99
C PRO A 605 -9.64 -15.65 29.70
N ARG A 606 -10.07 -15.89 28.46
CA ARG A 606 -10.58 -17.20 28.06
C ARG A 606 -9.45 -18.22 28.19
N ARG A 607 -9.76 -19.43 28.70
CA ARG A 607 -8.75 -20.49 28.86
C ARG A 607 -8.03 -20.73 27.52
N LEU A 608 -6.70 -20.76 27.58
CA LEU A 608 -5.86 -21.10 26.44
C LEU A 608 -6.29 -22.44 25.86
N SER A 609 -6.64 -22.45 24.58
CA SER A 609 -7.10 -23.64 23.89
C SER A 609 -5.94 -24.43 23.33
N ASN A 610 -6.05 -25.76 23.45
CA ASN A 610 -5.08 -26.72 22.95
C ASN A 610 -5.50 -27.34 21.61
N THR A 611 -6.33 -26.64 20.82
CA THR A 611 -6.54 -27.01 19.41
C THR A 611 -5.22 -26.97 18.64
N THR A 612 -5.05 -27.88 17.68
CA THR A 612 -3.87 -27.98 16.81
C THR A 612 -3.57 -26.66 16.10
N VAL A 613 -4.61 -25.95 15.65
CA VAL A 613 -4.51 -24.60 15.06
C VAL A 613 -3.88 -23.60 16.04
N ALA A 614 -4.32 -23.57 17.30
CA ALA A 614 -3.76 -22.69 18.31
C ALA A 614 -2.29 -23.05 18.65
N GLN A 615 -1.94 -24.33 18.64
CA GLN A 615 -0.56 -24.79 18.79
C GLN A 615 0.32 -24.37 17.61
N ALA A 616 -0.15 -24.53 16.37
CA ALA A 616 0.57 -24.15 15.16
C ALA A 616 0.84 -22.64 15.09
N VAL A 617 -0.16 -21.80 15.38
CA VAL A 617 0.01 -20.32 15.44
C VAL A 617 1.06 -19.93 16.49
N ARG A 618 1.03 -20.56 17.66
CA ARG A 618 2.01 -20.35 18.74
C ARG A 618 3.42 -20.85 18.37
N TRP A 619 3.53 -21.94 17.60
CA TRP A 619 4.80 -22.42 17.06
C TRP A 619 5.39 -21.45 16.04
N VAL A 620 4.59 -20.96 15.07
CA VAL A 620 5.04 -19.93 14.11
C VAL A 620 5.49 -18.66 14.84
N ARG A 621 4.77 -18.24 15.88
CA ARG A 621 5.18 -17.12 16.74
C ARG A 621 6.55 -17.34 17.38
N SER A 622 6.84 -18.56 17.86
CA SER A 622 8.12 -18.86 18.50
C SER A 622 9.32 -18.80 17.54
N GLN A 623 9.13 -19.09 16.23
CA GLN A 623 10.19 -18.95 15.22
C GLN A 623 10.52 -17.49 14.87
N VAL A 624 9.57 -16.57 15.10
CA VAL A 624 9.67 -15.14 14.71
C VAL A 624 10.01 -14.24 15.92
N ARG A 625 9.95 -14.76 17.15
CA ARG A 625 10.16 -13.96 18.37
C ARG A 625 11.57 -13.39 18.44
N GLY A 626 11.69 -12.10 18.73
CA GLY A 626 12.97 -11.38 18.81
C GLY A 626 13.51 -10.87 17.46
N VAL A 627 12.93 -11.28 16.32
CA VAL A 627 13.33 -10.76 15.00
C VAL A 627 12.68 -9.39 14.75
N PRO A 628 13.43 -8.31 14.44
CA PRO A 628 12.86 -7.02 14.13
C PRO A 628 11.94 -7.08 12.90
N ALA A 629 10.74 -6.51 13.02
CA ALA A 629 9.69 -6.62 12.01
C ALA A 629 10.09 -6.10 10.63
N HIS A 630 10.91 -5.03 10.56
CA HIS A 630 11.40 -4.48 9.30
C HIS A 630 12.34 -5.46 8.57
N THR A 631 13.22 -6.14 9.31
CA THR A 631 14.10 -7.20 8.77
C THR A 631 13.29 -8.36 8.20
N LEU A 632 12.25 -8.81 8.92
CA LEU A 632 11.35 -9.89 8.47
C LEU A 632 10.59 -9.52 7.19
N ILE A 633 10.15 -8.26 7.05
CA ILE A 633 9.49 -7.77 5.83
C ILE A 633 10.49 -7.74 4.67
N TRP A 634 11.70 -7.23 4.88
CA TRP A 634 12.73 -7.16 3.83
C TRP A 634 13.23 -8.53 3.38
N THR A 635 13.38 -9.52 4.27
CA THR A 635 13.74 -10.89 3.87
C THR A 635 12.63 -11.55 3.06
N LEU A 636 11.35 -11.40 3.44
CA LEU A 636 10.22 -11.91 2.66
C LEU A 636 10.13 -11.27 1.26
N ILE A 637 10.37 -9.96 1.16
CA ILE A 637 10.42 -9.23 -0.14
C ILE A 637 11.62 -9.71 -0.98
N ALA A 638 12.81 -9.83 -0.39
CA ALA A 638 14.03 -10.26 -1.10
C ALA A 638 13.93 -11.73 -1.58
N CYS A 639 13.40 -12.64 -0.76
CA CYS A 639 13.13 -14.01 -1.17
C CYS A 639 12.10 -14.07 -2.31
N SER A 640 11.04 -13.25 -2.24
CA SER A 640 10.03 -13.17 -3.31
C SER A 640 10.61 -12.65 -4.63
N ALA A 641 11.41 -11.58 -4.58
CA ALA A 641 12.08 -11.03 -5.74
C ALA A 641 13.06 -12.04 -6.37
N THR A 642 13.86 -12.73 -5.55
CA THR A 642 14.78 -13.79 -5.98
C THR A 642 14.03 -14.94 -6.65
N PHE A 643 12.92 -15.41 -6.07
CA PHE A 643 12.08 -16.47 -6.65
C PHE A 643 11.49 -16.06 -8.01
N CYS A 644 10.94 -14.85 -8.13
CA CYS A 644 10.42 -14.33 -9.39
C CYS A 644 11.52 -14.17 -10.46
N LEU A 645 12.74 -13.77 -10.07
CA LEU A 645 13.89 -13.69 -10.96
C LEU A 645 14.34 -15.07 -11.46
N LEU A 646 14.43 -16.07 -10.58
CA LEU A 646 14.73 -17.45 -10.94
C LEU A 646 13.67 -18.08 -11.85
N GLN A 647 12.37 -17.82 -11.61
CA GLN A 647 11.31 -18.21 -12.54
C GLN A 647 11.47 -17.54 -13.92
N GLY A 648 11.78 -16.25 -13.95
CA GLY A 648 12.01 -15.50 -15.20
C GLY A 648 13.20 -16.03 -16.02
N LEU A 649 14.26 -16.49 -15.35
CA LEU A 649 15.40 -17.15 -16.00
C LEU A 649 15.02 -18.54 -16.53
N ARG A 650 14.32 -19.37 -15.73
CA ARG A 650 13.85 -20.70 -16.19
C ARG A 650 12.90 -20.62 -17.37
N HIS A 651 12.02 -19.60 -17.43
CA HIS A 651 11.13 -19.41 -18.58
C HIS A 651 11.93 -19.02 -19.84
N LYS A 652 12.91 -18.11 -19.74
CA LYS A 652 13.81 -17.78 -20.85
C LYS A 652 14.59 -18.97 -21.38
N SER A 653 15.05 -19.87 -20.51
CA SER A 653 15.69 -21.13 -20.92
C SER A 653 14.74 -21.94 -21.79
N LYS A 654 13.53 -22.22 -21.29
CA LYS A 654 12.52 -22.99 -22.03
C LYS A 654 12.01 -22.34 -23.32
N ASP A 655 12.04 -21.01 -23.41
CA ASP A 655 11.73 -20.28 -24.64
C ASP A 655 12.88 -20.32 -25.66
N ALA A 656 14.12 -20.59 -25.23
CA ALA A 656 15.30 -20.78 -26.08
C ALA A 656 15.55 -22.25 -26.45
N GLU A 657 15.14 -23.20 -25.59
CA GLU A 657 15.23 -24.66 -25.79
C GLU A 657 14.16 -25.22 -26.74
N LYS A 658 13.26 -24.38 -27.28
CA LYS A 658 12.30 -24.79 -28.32
C LYS A 658 12.91 -24.60 -29.71
N PRO A 659 13.16 -25.69 -30.47
CA PRO A 659 13.56 -25.58 -31.88
C PRO A 659 12.43 -24.98 -32.72
N SER A 660 12.78 -24.48 -33.90
CA SER A 660 11.83 -23.89 -34.84
C SER A 660 11.09 -24.94 -35.68
N ASP A 661 10.12 -25.64 -35.08
CA ASP A 661 9.16 -26.54 -35.77
C ASP A 661 8.15 -25.79 -36.66
N ALA A 662 8.59 -24.69 -37.28
CA ALA A 662 7.87 -23.90 -38.27
C ALA A 662 8.37 -24.16 -39.71
N HIS A 663 9.37 -25.04 -39.90
CA HIS A 663 9.93 -25.39 -41.21
C HIS A 663 9.78 -26.88 -41.57
N LYS A 664 8.58 -27.43 -41.39
CA LYS A 664 8.19 -28.74 -41.98
C LYS A 664 6.74 -28.86 -42.46
N ALA A 665 6.03 -27.74 -42.58
CA ALA A 665 4.63 -27.69 -43.03
C ALA A 665 4.44 -26.70 -44.19
N THR A 666 5.24 -26.82 -45.26
CA THR A 666 5.14 -25.96 -46.46
C THR A 666 5.72 -26.62 -47.72
N ALA A 667 5.54 -27.92 -47.90
CA ALA A 667 6.13 -28.70 -49.00
C ALA A 667 5.16 -29.75 -49.61
N THR A 668 3.84 -29.54 -49.51
CA THR A 668 2.84 -30.54 -49.93
C THR A 668 1.53 -29.94 -50.48
N ASP A 669 1.57 -28.73 -51.05
CA ASP A 669 0.42 -28.17 -51.78
C ASP A 669 0.88 -27.16 -52.86
N ARG A 670 1.31 -27.66 -54.04
CA ARG A 670 1.57 -26.82 -55.24
C ARG A 670 1.83 -27.57 -56.57
N THR A 671 1.04 -28.60 -56.91
CA THR A 671 1.07 -29.20 -58.26
C THR A 671 -0.31 -29.63 -58.75
N GLU A 672 -1.10 -28.66 -59.20
CA GLU A 672 -2.15 -28.86 -60.21
C GLU A 672 -2.28 -27.58 -61.05
N ASN A 673 -2.73 -27.70 -62.30
CA ASN A 673 -2.86 -26.63 -63.31
C ASN A 673 -1.55 -25.94 -63.80
N ALA A 674 -0.76 -26.66 -64.60
CA ALA A 674 -0.18 -26.12 -65.83
C ALA A 674 0.29 -27.27 -66.74
N ALA A 675 -0.41 -27.52 -67.84
CA ALA A 675 0.01 -28.48 -68.87
C ALA A 675 -0.05 -27.84 -70.25
N ASP A 676 1.06 -27.26 -70.69
CA ASP A 676 1.44 -27.18 -72.11
C ASP A 676 2.88 -26.64 -72.26
N GLY A 677 3.51 -26.89 -73.41
CA GLY A 677 4.78 -26.26 -73.79
C GLY A 677 6.04 -27.10 -73.55
N SER A 678 6.55 -27.68 -74.63
CA SER A 678 7.81 -28.44 -74.65
C SER A 678 9.07 -27.57 -74.48
N SER A 679 10.06 -28.10 -73.77
CA SER A 679 11.47 -27.93 -74.13
C SER A 679 12.29 -29.08 -73.54
N SER A 680 13.49 -29.29 -74.07
CA SER A 680 14.31 -30.47 -73.85
C SER A 680 15.64 -30.16 -73.19
N ASP A 681 16.18 -31.19 -72.54
CA ASP A 681 17.60 -31.57 -72.52
C ASP A 681 18.56 -30.94 -71.50
N HIS A 682 19.41 -31.83 -70.95
CA HIS A 682 20.85 -31.64 -70.67
C HIS A 682 21.29 -30.62 -69.57
N ARG A 683 22.41 -30.79 -68.85
CA ARG A 683 23.28 -31.96 -68.54
C ARG A 683 24.40 -31.51 -67.56
N GLU A 684 24.81 -32.36 -66.61
CA GLU A 684 26.14 -32.28 -65.93
C GLU A 684 26.43 -30.93 -65.19
N LYS A 685 27.50 -30.67 -64.42
CA LYS A 685 28.54 -31.44 -63.70
C LYS A 685 29.01 -30.56 -62.50
N SER A 686 29.06 -31.06 -61.27
CA SER A 686 30.25 -31.59 -60.53
C SER A 686 31.22 -30.54 -59.97
N ASP A 687 32.00 -30.98 -58.96
CA ASP A 687 33.26 -30.40 -58.48
C ASP A 687 33.18 -29.12 -57.59
N GLU A 688 33.97 -28.93 -56.53
CA GLU A 688 34.98 -29.83 -55.91
C GLU A 688 35.23 -29.54 -54.40
N GLN A 689 35.80 -30.55 -53.73
CA GLN A 689 36.60 -30.62 -52.48
C GLN A 689 36.80 -29.37 -51.57
N GLN A 690 36.62 -29.55 -50.25
CA GLN A 690 37.69 -29.80 -49.24
C GLN A 690 37.01 -30.11 -47.87
N ALA A 691 37.39 -31.10 -47.03
CA ALA A 691 38.71 -31.57 -46.55
C ALA A 691 39.28 -30.62 -45.45
N ASP A 692 39.67 -31.03 -44.23
CA ASP A 692 39.86 -32.38 -43.64
C ASP A 692 39.71 -32.37 -42.09
N GLU A 693 39.58 -33.58 -41.49
CA GLU A 693 40.15 -34.06 -40.18
C GLU A 693 39.87 -33.28 -38.85
N GLU A 694 39.85 -33.86 -37.64
CA GLU A 694 39.99 -35.23 -37.09
C GLU A 694 39.12 -35.32 -35.78
N ALA A 695 38.49 -36.45 -35.43
CA ALA A 695 38.92 -37.45 -34.43
C ALA A 695 39.16 -36.92 -32.98
N ASP A 696 38.83 -37.62 -31.87
CA ASP A 696 38.62 -39.08 -31.70
C ASP A 696 37.82 -39.42 -30.40
N LYS A 697 37.03 -40.53 -30.41
CA LYS A 697 36.81 -41.58 -29.35
C LYS A 697 36.42 -41.21 -27.88
N GLU A 698 35.90 -42.05 -26.96
CA GLU A 698 35.30 -43.42 -26.81
C GLU A 698 34.69 -43.49 -25.36
N ALA A 699 33.89 -44.44 -24.82
CA ALA A 699 33.15 -45.65 -25.25
C ALA A 699 31.98 -45.94 -24.24
N ASP A 700 31.51 -47.20 -24.10
CA ASP A 700 30.66 -47.85 -23.07
C ASP A 700 29.21 -47.29 -22.86
N SER A 701 28.06 -48.00 -22.86
CA SER A 701 27.61 -49.42 -22.68
C SER A 701 27.60 -49.95 -21.24
N GLU A 702 26.69 -50.82 -20.75
CA GLU A 702 25.45 -51.47 -21.28
C GLU A 702 24.17 -50.59 -20.99
N ASP A 703 22.86 -50.94 -20.88
CA ASP A 703 21.95 -52.14 -20.88
C ASP A 703 20.69 -51.82 -21.77
N GLU A 704 19.70 -52.64 -22.20
CA GLU A 704 19.10 -53.97 -21.90
C GLU A 704 18.07 -54.09 -20.73
N VAL A 705 16.87 -54.75 -20.81
CA VAL A 705 15.95 -55.11 -21.94
C VAL A 705 14.53 -55.59 -21.42
N GLU A 706 13.45 -55.46 -22.22
CA GLU A 706 12.09 -56.14 -22.18
C GLU A 706 11.24 -56.14 -20.86
N GLU A 707 9.96 -56.57 -20.73
CA GLU A 707 8.85 -57.18 -21.54
C GLU A 707 7.50 -56.75 -20.86
N GLU A 708 6.41 -56.27 -21.49
CA GLU A 708 5.20 -56.92 -22.12
C GLU A 708 4.21 -57.74 -21.22
N GLY A 709 2.93 -57.84 -21.65
CA GLY A 709 1.75 -58.46 -20.96
C GLY A 709 0.76 -57.42 -20.37
N GLU A 710 -0.56 -57.32 -20.67
CA GLU A 710 -1.65 -58.25 -21.08
C GLU A 710 -2.12 -59.20 -19.95
N GLU A 711 -3.42 -59.47 -19.70
CA GLU A 711 -4.70 -58.98 -20.28
C GLU A 711 -5.91 -59.22 -19.30
N GLU A 712 -7.08 -58.63 -19.60
CA GLU A 712 -8.47 -59.04 -19.21
C GLU A 712 -8.86 -59.31 -17.71
N ASN A 713 -10.10 -59.78 -17.41
CA ASN A 713 -11.40 -59.06 -17.32
C ASN A 713 -12.45 -59.94 -16.56
N GLU A 714 -13.67 -59.42 -16.28
CA GLU A 714 -14.89 -60.15 -15.80
C GLU A 714 -14.85 -60.84 -14.40
N VAL A 715 -15.96 -61.27 -13.74
CA VAL A 715 -17.25 -60.64 -13.32
C VAL A 715 -17.96 -61.61 -12.30
N ASP A 716 -18.82 -61.25 -11.33
CA ASP A 716 -19.22 -59.95 -10.73
C ASP A 716 -19.06 -59.89 -9.17
N GLU A 717 -19.92 -60.32 -8.22
CA GLU A 717 -21.32 -60.85 -8.17
C GLU A 717 -21.95 -60.71 -6.73
N GLU A 718 -23.19 -61.21 -6.52
CA GLU A 718 -24.14 -61.24 -5.36
C GLU A 718 -23.66 -61.76 -3.96
N ASP A 719 -24.28 -61.53 -2.77
CA ASP A 719 -25.34 -60.59 -2.25
C ASP A 719 -25.40 -60.62 -0.67
N GLU A 720 -26.41 -59.96 -0.06
CA GLU A 720 -27.02 -60.12 1.30
C GLU A 720 -27.01 -58.90 2.30
N ASP A 721 -28.22 -58.56 2.79
CA ASP A 721 -28.57 -57.55 3.81
C ASP A 721 -28.61 -58.14 5.25
N GLU A 722 -28.47 -57.29 6.30
CA GLU A 722 -29.51 -57.22 7.36
C GLU A 722 -29.46 -55.94 8.24
N GLU A 723 -30.60 -55.23 8.34
CA GLU A 723 -30.86 -54.20 9.36
C GLU A 723 -31.77 -54.75 10.48
N ARG A 724 -31.46 -54.46 11.76
CA ARG A 724 -32.45 -54.23 12.86
C ARG A 724 -31.76 -53.94 14.22
N ILE A 725 -32.44 -53.41 15.27
CA ILE A 725 -33.30 -52.21 15.42
C ILE A 725 -33.68 -52.10 16.93
N GLU A 726 -33.52 -50.91 17.53
CA GLU A 726 -34.23 -50.44 18.77
C GLU A 726 -34.14 -51.32 20.07
N LYS A 727 -34.59 -50.93 21.28
CA LYS A 727 -35.11 -49.67 21.88
C LYS A 727 -34.89 -49.71 23.41
N ARG A 728 -34.51 -48.60 24.03
CA ARG A 728 -35.14 -48.10 25.28
C ARG A 728 -34.76 -46.66 25.62
#